data_AF-A0A2K3PF18-F1
#
_entry.id   AF-A0A2K3PF18-F1
#
_cell.length_a   1.000
_cell.length_b   1.000
_cell.length_c   1.000
_cell.angle_alpha   90.00
_cell.angle_beta   90.00
_cell.angle_gamma   90.00
#
_symmetry.space_group_name_H-M   'P 1'
#
loop_
_entity.id
_entity.type
_entity.pdbx_description
1 polymer ?
#
loop_
_entity_poly.entity_id
_entity_poly.type
_entity_poly.pdbx_seq_one_letter_code
_entity_poly.pdbx_strand_id
1 'polypeptide(L)'
;MELRGLFQYLVNQLKRGQGIELVLLQELIQQMANVQYTENLTEEQLDAMAGSETLKYQATSFGMTRNNKALIKSTSRLRDALLPKDEPKLATPLLLLLAQHRSLVLVNADAPYIKMVSEQFDRCHGTLLQYVDFLGSAVTPGSNYAILIPSLDDLVHLYHLDPEVAFLIYRPVMRLFKSQRSPDVCWPLDDKNAASDSSTNFESDLADSSGSMVLDIGSNKKQISWSYLLDTVKTMLPSKAWNSLSPDLYATFWGLTLYDLYVPKNRYESEIAKLHANLKSLEELSDNSSSAITKRKKEKERIQESLDRLISELHKHEENVASVSRRLSHEKDRWLSSCPDTLKINMEFLQRCIFPRCTFSMPDAVYCAMFVHTLHSLGTPYFNTVNHIDVLICKTLQPMICCCTEYEVGRLGRFLYETLKIAYHWKVHWKWSQRITRLLIQCLESSEYMEIRNALIMLTKISSVFPVTRKSGINLEKRVAKIKSDEREDLKVLATGVAAALAARKPSWVTEEEFGMGFLELKPAPSMTKSAAVQSGIGPHVSQTESASGKHMDSGNTVKDQTVRTKTADGRTESITAAKSDSGHVKLKGSSMLNGLDAQSSLPSPAGQSGTLKSAETPKQVDESISRAPDEHVTRNVESRTSVKRSVATGSVLKPSKQDPLKEDGRSGKTVTRTS
;
A
#
# COMPACT_ATOMS: atom_id res chain seq x y z
N MET A 1 17.11 -28.74 -0.42
CA MET A 1 17.41 -27.44 -1.05
C MET A 1 18.30 -26.66 -0.10
N GLU A 2 19.45 -26.18 -0.56
CA GLU A 2 20.39 -25.43 0.27
C GLU A 2 20.12 -23.93 0.15
N LEU A 3 19.35 -23.38 1.10
CA LEU A 3 18.88 -22.00 1.03
C LEU A 3 20.02 -20.98 1.18
N ARG A 4 21.09 -21.30 1.94
CA ARG A 4 22.23 -20.38 2.16
C ARG A 4 22.93 -20.02 0.84
N GLY A 5 23.20 -21.02 -0.02
CA GLY A 5 23.79 -20.80 -1.34
C GLY A 5 22.90 -19.93 -2.25
N LEU A 6 21.58 -20.12 -2.19
CA LEU A 6 20.63 -19.32 -2.98
C LEU A 6 20.52 -17.86 -2.48
N PHE A 7 20.53 -17.63 -1.16
CA PHE A 7 20.61 -16.26 -0.62
C PHE A 7 21.94 -15.59 -0.93
N GLN A 8 23.05 -16.32 -0.89
CA GLN A 8 24.36 -15.80 -1.29
C GLN A 8 24.39 -15.45 -2.79
N TYR A 9 23.74 -16.25 -3.64
CA TYR A 9 23.55 -15.93 -5.06
C TYR A 9 22.73 -14.64 -5.24
N LEU A 10 21.57 -14.51 -4.59
CA LEU A 10 20.73 -13.30 -4.67
C LEU A 10 21.47 -12.04 -4.22
N VAL A 11 22.22 -12.11 -3.11
CA VAL A 11 23.09 -11.01 -2.64
C VAL A 11 24.17 -10.67 -3.67
N ASN A 12 24.76 -11.65 -4.34
CA ASN A 12 25.78 -11.41 -5.36
C ASN A 12 25.19 -10.81 -6.65
N GLN A 13 23.96 -11.18 -7.03
CA GLN A 13 23.26 -10.62 -8.19
C GLN A 13 22.84 -9.17 -7.94
N LEU A 14 22.27 -8.85 -6.77
CA LEU A 14 21.93 -7.47 -6.43
C LEU A 14 23.17 -6.57 -6.37
N LYS A 15 24.31 -7.07 -5.87
CA LYS A 15 25.61 -6.37 -5.94
C LYS A 15 26.11 -6.10 -7.37
N ARG A 16 25.63 -6.84 -8.37
CA ARG A 16 25.88 -6.62 -9.81
C ARG A 16 24.82 -5.72 -10.46
N GLY A 17 23.87 -5.19 -9.69
CA GLY A 17 22.71 -4.46 -10.22
C GLY A 17 21.67 -5.35 -10.91
N GLN A 18 21.71 -6.68 -10.72
CA GLN A 18 20.80 -7.63 -11.34
C GLN A 18 19.72 -8.06 -10.35
N GLY A 19 18.46 -7.84 -10.70
CA GLY A 19 17.28 -8.09 -9.85
C GLY A 19 16.14 -8.82 -10.54
N ILE A 20 16.42 -9.60 -11.58
CA ILE A 20 15.42 -10.43 -12.26
C ILE A 20 14.99 -11.57 -11.32
N GLU A 21 15.95 -12.15 -10.61
CA GLU A 21 15.78 -13.28 -9.70
C GLU A 21 15.07 -12.93 -8.38
N LEU A 22 14.67 -11.66 -8.18
CA LEU A 22 13.84 -11.26 -7.04
C LEU A 22 12.49 -11.99 -7.01
N VAL A 23 11.98 -12.45 -8.15
CA VAL A 23 10.80 -13.33 -8.22
C VAL A 23 11.01 -14.63 -7.43
N LEU A 24 12.24 -15.17 -7.40
CA LEU A 24 12.55 -16.35 -6.58
C LEU A 24 12.49 -16.04 -5.08
N LEU A 25 12.93 -14.84 -4.68
CA LEU A 25 12.84 -14.40 -3.28
C LEU A 25 11.36 -14.22 -2.86
N GLN A 26 10.54 -13.62 -3.73
CA GLN A 26 9.09 -13.46 -3.48
C GLN A 26 8.39 -14.80 -3.26
N GLU A 27 8.59 -15.76 -4.17
CA GLU A 27 7.98 -17.09 -4.10
C GLU A 27 8.47 -17.90 -2.88
N LEU A 28 9.76 -17.81 -2.52
CA LEU A 28 10.30 -18.47 -1.33
C LEU A 28 9.67 -17.94 -0.04
N ILE A 29 9.54 -16.62 0.10
CA ILE A 29 8.89 -16.00 1.27
C ILE A 29 7.41 -16.38 1.32
N GLN A 30 6.71 -16.34 0.18
CA GLN A 30 5.31 -16.73 0.06
C GLN A 30 5.07 -18.20 0.42
N GLN A 31 5.89 -19.14 -0.05
CA GLN A 31 5.67 -20.56 0.24
C GLN A 31 6.20 -21.01 1.60
N MET A 32 7.34 -20.48 2.06
CA MET A 32 7.96 -20.92 3.31
C MET A 32 7.51 -20.13 4.54
N ALA A 33 7.09 -18.86 4.39
CA ALA A 33 6.64 -18.02 5.50
C ALA A 33 5.16 -17.56 5.40
N ASN A 34 4.49 -17.77 4.26
CA ASN A 34 3.11 -17.33 4.00
C ASN A 34 2.91 -15.80 4.07
N VAL A 35 4.00 -15.03 3.99
CA VAL A 35 3.97 -13.56 3.82
C VAL A 35 3.82 -13.28 2.33
N GLN A 36 2.70 -12.67 1.93
CA GLN A 36 2.35 -12.43 0.52
C GLN A 36 2.28 -10.93 0.24
N TYR A 37 2.88 -10.51 -0.87
CA TYR A 37 2.71 -9.15 -1.39
C TYR A 37 1.62 -9.12 -2.45
N THR A 38 0.54 -8.39 -2.17
CA THR A 38 -0.63 -8.27 -3.06
C THR A 38 -0.94 -6.80 -3.28
N GLU A 39 -0.66 -6.28 -4.48
CA GLU A 39 -0.98 -4.89 -4.84
C GLU A 39 -2.49 -4.68 -5.01
N ASN A 40 -3.17 -5.60 -5.70
CA ASN A 40 -4.59 -5.48 -6.04
C ASN A 40 -5.47 -6.13 -4.97
N LEU A 41 -5.55 -5.47 -3.82
CA LEU A 41 -6.46 -5.80 -2.71
C LEU A 41 -7.90 -5.40 -3.05
N THR A 42 -8.89 -6.18 -2.60
CA THR A 42 -10.29 -5.74 -2.58
C THR A 42 -10.50 -4.66 -1.51
N GLU A 43 -11.61 -3.90 -1.57
CA GLU A 43 -11.94 -2.95 -0.49
C GLU A 43 -12.06 -3.65 0.87
N GLU A 44 -12.65 -4.85 0.91
CA GLU A 44 -12.76 -5.66 2.14
C GLU A 44 -11.41 -6.08 2.72
N GLN A 45 -10.46 -6.44 1.87
CA GLN A 45 -9.10 -6.83 2.28
C GLN A 45 -8.30 -5.62 2.77
N LEU A 46 -8.39 -4.50 2.06
CA LEU A 46 -7.71 -3.26 2.41
C LEU A 46 -8.22 -2.68 3.74
N ASP A 47 -9.53 -2.74 3.96
CA ASP A 47 -10.17 -2.34 5.22
C ASP A 47 -9.73 -3.26 6.39
N ALA A 48 -9.66 -4.58 6.15
CA ALA A 48 -9.12 -5.52 7.12
C ALA A 48 -7.62 -5.31 7.44
N MET A 49 -6.81 -4.76 6.51
CA MET A 49 -5.40 -4.43 6.78
C MET A 49 -5.20 -3.34 7.84
N ALA A 50 -6.25 -2.57 8.17
CA ALA A 50 -6.26 -1.66 9.32
C ALA A 50 -6.34 -2.39 10.68
N GLY A 51 -6.86 -3.62 10.72
CA GLY A 51 -7.14 -4.35 11.95
C GLY A 51 -5.95 -5.05 12.61
N SER A 52 -6.27 -5.92 13.57
CA SER A 52 -5.32 -6.83 14.25
C SER A 52 -5.00 -8.08 13.41
N GLU A 53 -4.02 -8.88 13.86
CA GLU A 53 -3.49 -10.02 13.12
C GLU A 53 -4.55 -11.07 12.73
N THR A 54 -5.50 -11.43 13.61
CA THR A 54 -6.52 -12.43 13.28
C THR A 54 -7.46 -11.93 12.17
N LEU A 55 -7.84 -10.64 12.19
CA LEU A 55 -8.68 -10.05 11.15
C LEU A 55 -7.95 -9.97 9.80
N LYS A 56 -6.67 -9.59 9.79
CA LYS A 56 -5.84 -9.61 8.57
C LYS A 56 -5.73 -11.02 8.01
N TYR A 57 -5.45 -12.01 8.87
CA TYR A 57 -5.31 -13.40 8.48
C TYR A 57 -6.59 -13.93 7.81
N GLN A 58 -7.76 -13.66 8.40
CA GLN A 58 -9.05 -14.09 7.86
C GLN A 58 -9.35 -13.49 6.48
N ALA A 59 -9.11 -12.18 6.28
CA ALA A 59 -9.37 -11.50 5.02
C ALA A 59 -8.38 -11.87 3.88
N THR A 60 -7.14 -12.19 4.23
CA THR A 60 -6.08 -12.53 3.25
C THR A 60 -5.99 -14.01 2.92
N SER A 61 -6.29 -14.91 3.86
CA SER A 61 -6.01 -16.35 3.71
C SER A 61 -7.13 -17.16 3.02
N PHE A 62 -8.24 -16.54 2.61
CA PHE A 62 -9.39 -17.20 1.95
C PHE A 62 -9.89 -18.49 2.65
N GLY A 63 -9.79 -18.56 3.98
CA GLY A 63 -10.14 -19.74 4.79
C GLY A 63 -9.13 -20.90 4.77
N MET A 64 -8.01 -20.77 4.05
CA MET A 64 -6.97 -21.80 3.97
C MET A 64 -6.13 -21.87 5.26
N THR A 65 -6.58 -22.69 6.21
CA THR A 65 -5.87 -23.02 7.44
C THR A 65 -4.65 -23.93 7.18
N ARG A 66 -3.59 -23.37 6.58
CA ARG A 66 -2.29 -24.05 6.45
C ARG A 66 -1.83 -24.51 7.84
N ASN A 67 -1.36 -25.75 7.93
CA ASN A 67 -1.12 -26.44 9.20
C ASN A 67 0.04 -25.78 9.98
N ASN A 68 -0.31 -24.94 10.97
CA ASN A 68 0.57 -23.90 11.51
C ASN A 68 1.94 -24.41 11.99
N LYS A 69 2.01 -25.62 12.59
CA LYS A 69 3.28 -26.24 13.01
C LYS A 69 4.26 -26.52 11.85
N ALA A 70 3.76 -26.81 10.66
CA ALA A 70 4.60 -26.99 9.47
C ALA A 70 5.10 -25.63 8.95
N LEU A 71 4.23 -24.62 8.93
CA LEU A 71 4.56 -23.26 8.52
C LEU A 71 5.62 -22.63 9.43
N ILE A 72 5.43 -22.64 10.76
CA ILE A 72 6.43 -22.16 11.74
C ILE A 72 7.80 -22.82 11.51
N LYS A 73 7.83 -24.10 11.14
CA LYS A 73 9.07 -24.85 10.86
C LYS A 73 9.70 -24.47 9.51
N SER A 74 8.93 -24.09 8.49
CA SER A 74 9.48 -23.53 7.24
C SER A 74 9.91 -22.07 7.40
N THR A 75 9.16 -21.23 8.11
CA THR A 75 9.55 -19.84 8.45
C THR A 75 10.87 -19.82 9.22
N SER A 76 11.00 -20.69 10.24
CA SER A 76 12.23 -20.83 11.01
C SER A 76 13.40 -21.26 10.12
N ARG A 77 13.22 -22.26 9.25
CA ARG A 77 14.26 -22.68 8.28
C ARG A 77 14.67 -21.59 7.28
N LEU A 78 13.74 -20.74 6.86
CA LEU A 78 14.02 -19.61 5.97
C LEU A 78 14.85 -18.54 6.70
N ARG A 79 14.44 -18.18 7.93
CA ARG A 79 15.15 -17.26 8.82
C ARG A 79 16.54 -17.76 9.16
N ASP A 80 16.69 -19.01 9.60
CA ASP A 80 17.96 -19.57 10.07
C ASP A 80 19.00 -19.72 8.94
N ALA A 81 18.55 -19.73 7.67
CA ALA A 81 19.42 -19.67 6.49
C ALA A 81 19.88 -18.24 6.11
N LEU A 82 19.15 -17.21 6.55
CA LEU A 82 19.51 -15.79 6.44
C LEU A 82 20.29 -15.28 7.66
N LEU A 83 20.03 -15.88 8.83
CA LEU A 83 20.64 -15.60 10.13
C LEU A 83 21.33 -16.86 10.70
N PRO A 84 22.34 -17.41 10.01
CA PRO A 84 23.17 -18.47 10.57
C PRO A 84 23.88 -17.98 11.84
N LYS A 85 24.28 -18.94 12.70
CA LYS A 85 25.12 -18.65 13.87
C LYS A 85 26.48 -18.11 13.44
N ASP A 86 27.08 -18.77 12.44
CA ASP A 86 28.37 -18.44 11.85
C ASP A 86 28.21 -17.37 10.76
N GLU A 87 29.12 -16.40 10.73
CA GLU A 87 29.13 -15.37 9.69
C GLU A 87 29.43 -15.96 8.28
N PRO A 88 29.10 -15.25 7.18
CA PRO A 88 28.30 -14.03 7.13
C PRO A 88 26.79 -14.31 7.33
N LYS A 89 26.14 -13.45 8.12
CA LYS A 89 24.68 -13.28 8.13
C LYS A 89 24.25 -12.49 6.89
N LEU A 90 23.22 -12.97 6.20
CA LEU A 90 22.78 -12.42 4.91
C LEU A 90 21.54 -11.53 5.01
N ALA A 91 20.81 -11.53 6.14
CA ALA A 91 19.57 -10.76 6.28
C ALA A 91 19.74 -9.25 6.07
N THR A 92 20.59 -8.58 6.86
CA THR A 92 20.81 -7.14 6.73
C THR A 92 21.47 -6.74 5.40
N PRO A 93 22.49 -7.46 4.88
CA PRO A 93 23.00 -7.21 3.54
C PRO A 93 21.93 -7.34 2.44
N LEU A 94 21.06 -8.36 2.49
CA LEU A 94 19.98 -8.53 1.51
C LEU A 94 18.94 -7.41 1.62
N LEU A 95 18.58 -7.00 2.84
CA LEU A 95 17.65 -5.89 3.07
C LEU A 95 18.16 -4.57 2.49
N LEU A 96 19.42 -4.23 2.78
CA LEU A 96 20.04 -3.00 2.29
C LEU A 96 20.21 -3.01 0.76
N LEU A 97 20.58 -4.16 0.19
CA LEU A 97 20.68 -4.31 -1.27
C LEU A 97 19.31 -4.24 -1.97
N LEU A 98 18.24 -4.77 -1.38
CA LEU A 98 16.87 -4.60 -1.90
C LEU A 98 16.44 -3.12 -1.87
N ALA A 99 16.72 -2.44 -0.76
CA ALA A 99 16.42 -1.02 -0.58
C ALA A 99 17.17 -0.13 -1.59
N GLN A 100 18.47 -0.36 -1.77
CA GLN A 100 19.30 0.35 -2.74
C GLN A 100 18.97 -0.02 -4.20
N HIS A 101 18.62 -1.28 -4.48
CA HIS A 101 18.27 -1.70 -5.84
C HIS A 101 17.00 -1.01 -6.37
N ARG A 102 16.03 -0.68 -5.50
CA ARG A 102 14.84 0.13 -5.85
C ARG A 102 15.25 1.40 -6.60
N SER A 103 16.17 2.17 -6.02
CA SER A 103 16.60 3.46 -6.57
C SER A 103 17.64 3.28 -7.69
N LEU A 104 18.45 2.21 -7.65
CA LEU A 104 19.37 1.83 -8.73
C LEU A 104 18.66 1.53 -10.06
N VAL A 105 17.48 0.91 -10.03
CA VAL A 105 16.67 0.61 -11.22
C VAL A 105 16.29 1.89 -11.99
N LEU A 106 16.12 3.02 -11.30
CA LEU A 106 15.83 4.31 -11.93
C LEU A 106 17.11 5.00 -12.43
N VAL A 107 18.22 4.92 -11.68
CA VAL A 107 19.47 5.60 -12.02
C VAL A 107 20.22 4.91 -13.16
N ASN A 108 20.22 3.58 -13.21
CA ASN A 108 20.91 2.79 -14.23
C ASN A 108 19.94 2.35 -15.37
N ALA A 109 18.91 3.14 -15.65
CA ALA A 109 17.85 2.83 -16.60
C ALA A 109 18.27 3.00 -18.08
N ASP A 110 19.25 2.22 -18.54
CA ASP A 110 19.61 2.12 -19.97
C ASP A 110 18.61 1.22 -20.73
N ALA A 111 17.36 1.68 -20.80
CA ALA A 111 16.23 0.95 -21.38
C ALA A 111 15.37 1.87 -22.26
N PRO A 112 15.11 1.51 -23.54
CA PRO A 112 14.35 2.35 -24.46
C PRO A 112 12.84 2.45 -24.16
N TYR A 113 12.34 1.66 -23.20
CA TYR A 113 10.91 1.58 -22.86
C TYR A 113 10.67 1.81 -21.36
N ILE A 114 10.19 3.01 -21.02
CA ILE A 114 9.89 3.43 -19.63
C ILE A 114 9.04 2.42 -18.85
N LYS A 115 8.08 1.74 -19.52
CA LYS A 115 7.24 0.69 -18.92
C LYS A 115 8.06 -0.45 -18.28
N MET A 116 9.14 -0.89 -18.93
CA MET A 116 9.99 -1.96 -18.38
C MET A 116 10.74 -1.52 -17.12
N VAL A 117 11.12 -0.24 -17.06
CA VAL A 117 11.74 0.36 -15.87
C VAL A 117 10.72 0.43 -14.72
N SER A 118 9.49 0.89 -15.00
CA SER A 118 8.39 0.88 -14.03
C SER A 118 8.07 -0.52 -13.50
N GLU A 119 7.95 -1.52 -14.37
CA GLU A 119 7.69 -2.92 -13.97
C GLU A 119 8.82 -3.51 -13.11
N GLN A 120 10.09 -3.18 -13.38
CA GLN A 120 11.21 -3.64 -12.56
C GLN A 120 11.30 -2.89 -11.22
N PHE A 121 10.98 -1.60 -11.19
CA PHE A 121 10.87 -0.81 -9.96
C PHE A 121 9.76 -1.35 -9.05
N ASP A 122 8.56 -1.54 -9.60
CA ASP A 122 7.39 -2.06 -8.89
C ASP A 122 7.65 -3.48 -8.34
N ARG A 123 8.36 -4.34 -9.10
CA ARG A 123 8.82 -5.66 -8.65
C ARG A 123 9.82 -5.57 -7.50
N CYS A 124 10.82 -4.70 -7.58
CA CYS A 124 11.81 -4.53 -6.52
C CYS A 124 11.15 -4.00 -5.24
N HIS A 125 10.29 -2.99 -5.38
CA HIS A 125 9.54 -2.36 -4.29
C HIS A 125 8.60 -3.35 -3.58
N GLY A 126 7.86 -4.18 -4.34
CA GLY A 126 7.04 -5.24 -3.77
C GLY A 126 7.85 -6.29 -3.00
N THR A 127 9.03 -6.66 -3.52
CA THR A 127 9.95 -7.59 -2.83
C THR A 127 10.47 -7.01 -1.52
N LEU A 128 10.82 -5.71 -1.51
CA LEU A 128 11.28 -5.00 -0.32
C LEU A 128 10.19 -4.96 0.78
N LEU A 129 8.95 -4.62 0.42
CA LEU A 129 7.81 -4.64 1.34
C LEU A 129 7.59 -6.04 1.96
N GLN A 130 7.56 -7.08 1.11
CA GLN A 130 7.40 -8.48 1.54
C GLN A 130 8.55 -8.93 2.46
N TYR A 131 9.78 -8.49 2.19
CA TYR A 131 10.95 -8.89 2.97
C TYR A 131 11.00 -8.22 4.33
N VAL A 132 10.60 -6.95 4.45
CA VAL A 132 10.49 -6.26 5.75
C VAL A 132 9.41 -6.91 6.62
N ASP A 133 8.24 -7.23 6.06
CA ASP A 133 7.16 -7.93 6.80
C ASP A 133 7.58 -9.35 7.23
N PHE A 134 8.29 -10.08 6.36
CA PHE A 134 8.91 -11.35 6.73
C PHE A 134 9.93 -11.22 7.87
N LEU A 135 10.84 -10.24 7.83
CA LEU A 135 11.82 -10.05 8.91
C LEU A 135 11.13 -9.64 10.22
N GLY A 136 10.13 -8.77 10.17
CA GLY A 136 9.36 -8.34 11.35
C GLY A 136 8.59 -9.48 12.02
N SER A 137 8.02 -10.40 11.22
CA SER A 137 7.27 -11.57 11.73
C SER A 137 8.16 -12.76 12.12
N ALA A 138 9.30 -12.99 11.46
CA ALA A 138 10.18 -14.13 11.73
C ALA A 138 11.23 -13.88 12.84
N VAL A 139 11.66 -12.62 13.04
CA VAL A 139 12.72 -12.25 13.98
C VAL A 139 12.13 -11.77 15.31
N THR A 140 11.54 -12.71 16.06
CA THR A 140 10.88 -12.48 17.35
C THR A 140 11.78 -12.80 18.54
N PRO A 141 11.56 -12.20 19.74
CA PRO A 141 10.77 -10.97 19.97
C PRO A 141 11.37 -9.76 19.24
N GLY A 142 10.62 -8.66 19.11
CA GLY A 142 11.01 -7.49 18.30
C GLY A 142 12.34 -6.82 18.68
N SER A 143 12.85 -7.02 19.90
CA SER A 143 14.20 -6.62 20.27
C SER A 143 15.29 -7.29 19.42
N ASN A 144 15.08 -8.54 18.97
CA ASN A 144 15.99 -9.20 18.03
C ASN A 144 16.01 -8.51 16.64
N TYR A 145 14.88 -7.96 16.20
CA TYR A 145 14.80 -7.13 14.99
C TYR A 145 15.58 -5.81 15.19
N ALA A 146 15.43 -5.13 16.35
CA ALA A 146 16.20 -3.92 16.68
C ALA A 146 17.72 -4.16 16.89
N ILE A 147 18.12 -5.39 17.23
CA ILE A 147 19.53 -5.80 17.21
C ILE A 147 20.04 -5.91 15.76
N LEU A 148 19.24 -6.51 14.87
CA LEU A 148 19.59 -6.83 13.48
C LEU A 148 19.66 -5.61 12.54
N ILE A 149 18.77 -4.63 12.73
CA ILE A 149 18.65 -3.45 11.88
C ILE A 149 19.70 -2.38 12.28
N PRO A 150 20.31 -1.65 11.31
CA PRO A 150 21.17 -0.49 11.57
C PRO A 150 20.41 0.65 12.28
N SER A 151 21.12 1.67 12.77
CA SER A 151 20.43 2.85 13.28
C SER A 151 19.72 3.61 12.16
N LEU A 152 18.73 4.44 12.51
CA LEU A 152 18.06 5.33 11.54
C LEU A 152 19.07 6.29 10.87
N ASP A 153 20.12 6.65 11.59
CA ASP A 153 21.23 7.48 11.11
C ASP A 153 22.08 6.73 10.07
N ASP A 154 22.43 5.47 10.32
CA ASP A 154 23.12 4.61 9.34
C ASP A 154 22.27 4.44 8.07
N LEU A 155 20.98 4.16 8.21
CA LEU A 155 20.08 3.91 7.07
C LEU A 155 20.04 5.11 6.10
N VAL A 156 20.03 6.34 6.60
CA VAL A 156 19.97 7.55 5.77
C VAL A 156 21.37 8.05 5.37
N HIS A 157 22.33 8.12 6.29
CA HIS A 157 23.62 8.79 6.05
C HIS A 157 24.77 7.86 5.65
N LEU A 158 24.73 6.57 6.02
CA LEU A 158 25.76 5.58 5.63
C LEU A 158 25.31 4.73 4.44
N TYR A 159 24.03 4.36 4.38
CA TYR A 159 23.46 3.52 3.31
C TYR A 159 22.67 4.30 2.25
N HIS A 160 22.48 5.61 2.45
CA HIS A 160 21.84 6.52 1.50
C HIS A 160 20.45 6.06 1.05
N LEU A 161 19.65 5.52 1.98
CA LEU A 161 18.27 5.14 1.70
C LEU A 161 17.34 6.36 1.76
N ASP A 162 16.38 6.39 0.85
CA ASP A 162 15.32 7.40 0.83
C ASP A 162 14.52 7.36 2.17
N PRO A 163 14.09 8.50 2.74
CA PRO A 163 13.45 8.53 4.06
C PRO A 163 12.25 7.58 4.20
N GLU A 164 11.40 7.44 3.17
CA GLU A 164 10.27 6.53 3.20
C GLU A 164 10.68 5.05 3.33
N VAL A 165 11.84 4.68 2.78
CA VAL A 165 12.43 3.32 2.88
C VAL A 165 13.13 3.13 4.22
N ALA A 166 13.87 4.15 4.69
CA ALA A 166 14.48 4.11 6.03
C ALA A 166 13.39 3.96 7.12
N PHE A 167 12.28 4.68 7.00
CA PHE A 167 11.14 4.52 7.91
C PHE A 167 10.38 3.21 7.74
N LEU A 168 10.20 2.66 6.53
CA LEU A 168 9.66 1.29 6.37
C LEU A 168 10.45 0.29 7.23
N ILE A 169 11.78 0.35 7.16
CA ILE A 169 12.70 -0.56 7.85
C ILE A 169 12.72 -0.30 9.36
N TYR A 170 12.73 0.97 9.79
CA TYR A 170 12.93 1.35 11.19
C TYR A 170 11.63 1.48 12.01
N ARG A 171 10.45 1.57 11.37
CA ARG A 171 9.14 1.69 12.07
C ARG A 171 8.87 0.61 13.13
N PRO A 172 9.24 -0.68 12.95
CA PRO A 172 9.11 -1.68 14.02
C PRO A 172 9.99 -1.38 15.24
N VAL A 173 11.15 -0.73 15.05
CA VAL A 173 12.06 -0.32 16.12
C VAL A 173 11.52 0.89 16.89
N MET A 174 10.86 1.83 16.21
CA MET A 174 10.20 2.98 16.85
C MET A 174 9.14 2.57 17.88
N ARG A 175 8.46 1.43 17.66
CA ARG A 175 7.46 0.86 18.57
C ARG A 175 8.01 0.21 19.85
N LEU A 176 9.34 0.17 20.00
CA LEU A 176 10.02 -0.39 21.17
C LEU A 176 10.51 0.68 22.15
N PHE A 177 10.37 1.97 21.81
CA PHE A 177 10.65 3.07 22.74
C PHE A 177 9.64 3.08 23.89
N LYS A 178 10.13 3.21 25.11
CA LYS A 178 9.38 3.20 26.38
C LYS A 178 9.50 4.53 27.11
N SER A 179 8.45 4.92 27.83
CA SER A 179 8.52 6.06 28.76
C SER A 179 9.48 5.74 29.91
N GLN A 180 10.44 6.62 30.19
CA GLN A 180 11.27 6.55 31.41
C GLN A 180 10.42 6.66 32.69
N ARG A 181 9.26 7.33 32.63
CA ARG A 181 8.34 7.50 33.76
C ARG A 181 7.42 6.31 33.95
N SER A 182 7.07 5.61 32.86
CA SER A 182 6.17 4.45 32.87
C SER A 182 6.69 3.35 31.92
N PRO A 183 7.57 2.44 32.38
CA PRO A 183 8.23 1.45 31.51
C PRO A 183 7.29 0.50 30.74
N ASP A 184 6.02 0.38 31.16
CA ASP A 184 5.00 -0.41 30.45
C ASP A 184 4.39 0.35 29.24
N VAL A 185 4.43 1.69 29.22
CA VAL A 185 3.93 2.50 28.11
C VAL A 185 4.99 2.55 27.01
N CYS A 186 4.66 1.90 25.88
CA CYS A 186 5.46 1.92 24.67
C CYS A 186 4.87 2.89 23.64
N TRP A 187 5.73 3.57 22.88
CA TRP A 187 5.33 4.40 21.75
C TRP A 187 4.55 3.56 20.72
N PRO A 188 3.41 4.00 20.16
CA PRO A 188 2.87 5.37 20.11
C PRO A 188 1.83 5.74 21.18
N LEU A 189 1.67 4.97 22.26
CA LEU A 189 0.62 5.18 23.26
C LEU A 189 0.85 6.46 24.11
N ASP A 190 -0.24 7.00 24.66
CA ASP A 190 -0.23 8.14 25.58
C ASP A 190 0.01 7.71 27.04
N ASP A 191 0.97 8.35 27.70
CA ASP A 191 1.27 8.14 29.12
C ASP A 191 0.22 8.82 30.00
N LYS A 192 -0.77 8.05 30.45
CA LYS A 192 -1.89 8.53 31.29
C LYS A 192 -1.44 9.25 32.56
N ASN A 193 -0.26 8.95 33.08
CA ASN A 193 0.25 9.52 34.33
C ASN A 193 0.90 10.91 34.11
N ALA A 194 1.28 11.25 32.87
CA ALA A 194 1.84 12.57 32.56
C ALA A 194 0.80 13.71 32.72
N ALA A 195 -0.50 13.40 32.74
CA ALA A 195 -1.59 14.37 32.81
C ALA A 195 -2.14 14.63 34.23
N SER A 196 -1.75 13.85 35.26
CA SER A 196 -2.10 14.15 36.66
C SER A 196 -1.22 15.24 37.26
N ASP A 197 0.07 15.19 36.94
CA ASP A 197 1.11 15.97 37.60
C ASP A 197 1.20 17.41 37.04
N SER A 198 0.60 17.66 35.88
CA SER A 198 0.47 19.01 35.27
C SER A 198 -0.48 19.96 36.05
N SER A 199 -0.87 19.59 37.27
CA SER A 199 -1.64 20.43 38.19
C SER A 199 -0.75 21.37 39.02
N THR A 200 0.58 21.18 39.06
CA THR A 200 1.51 22.01 39.85
C THR A 200 2.81 22.39 39.11
N ASN A 201 2.68 23.25 38.08
CA ASN A 201 3.66 24.24 37.56
C ASN A 201 3.40 24.48 36.06
N PHE A 202 3.18 25.73 35.64
CA PHE A 202 2.53 26.01 34.35
C PHE A 202 3.43 26.48 33.20
N GLU A 203 4.73 26.72 33.42
CA GLU A 203 5.57 27.46 32.45
C GLU A 203 6.91 26.78 32.04
N SER A 204 7.29 25.62 32.56
CA SER A 204 8.56 24.93 32.21
C SER A 204 8.41 23.51 31.64
N ASP A 205 7.69 22.63 32.32
CA ASP A 205 7.90 21.17 32.14
C ASP A 205 7.12 20.55 30.97
N LEU A 206 6.23 21.32 30.33
CA LEU A 206 5.43 20.86 29.18
C LEU A 206 6.28 20.53 27.95
N ALA A 207 7.53 20.99 27.86
CA ALA A 207 8.40 20.79 26.70
C ALA A 207 8.80 19.32 26.46
N ASP A 208 8.94 18.51 27.52
CA ASP A 208 9.82 17.32 27.52
C ASP A 208 9.09 15.96 27.43
N SER A 209 7.77 15.95 27.19
CA SER A 209 6.94 14.74 27.09
C SER A 209 7.53 13.67 26.15
N SER A 210 7.91 14.07 24.94
CA SER A 210 8.50 13.18 23.93
C SER A 210 9.99 12.91 24.17
N GLY A 211 10.70 13.77 24.91
CA GLY A 211 12.13 13.60 25.23
C GLY A 211 12.38 12.44 26.18
N SER A 212 11.42 12.17 27.07
CA SER A 212 11.42 11.10 28.08
C SER A 212 11.32 9.67 27.53
N MET A 213 11.32 9.47 26.20
CA MET A 213 11.20 8.15 25.55
C MET A 213 12.59 7.56 25.24
N VAL A 214 12.83 6.31 25.63
CA VAL A 214 14.11 5.60 25.43
C VAL A 214 13.94 4.18 24.91
N LEU A 215 14.93 3.72 24.15
CA LEU A 215 15.07 2.36 23.65
C LEU A 215 16.35 1.72 24.19
N ASP A 216 16.18 0.62 24.94
CA ASP A 216 17.25 -0.29 25.34
C ASP A 216 17.32 -1.46 24.33
N ILE A 217 18.49 -1.66 23.72
CA ILE A 217 18.74 -2.73 22.73
C ILE A 217 19.71 -3.78 23.31
N GLY A 218 19.64 -3.99 24.62
CA GLY A 218 20.42 -4.98 25.35
C GLY A 218 21.87 -4.57 25.60
N SER A 219 22.55 -5.35 26.43
CA SER A 219 23.81 -5.00 27.12
C SER A 219 25.03 -4.62 26.26
N ASN A 220 24.93 -4.69 24.93
CA ASN A 220 26.04 -4.44 24.00
C ASN A 220 25.81 -3.25 23.05
N LYS A 221 24.61 -2.61 23.03
CA LYS A 221 24.37 -1.35 22.31
C LYS A 221 24.11 -0.22 23.33
N LYS A 222 24.48 1.02 23.00
CA LYS A 222 24.11 2.18 23.83
C LYS A 222 22.59 2.39 23.78
N GLN A 223 22.00 2.80 24.90
CA GLN A 223 20.61 3.24 24.98
C GLN A 223 20.38 4.41 23.99
N ILE A 224 19.30 4.35 23.22
CA ILE A 224 18.93 5.38 22.24
C ILE A 224 17.78 6.21 22.81
N SER A 225 17.94 7.52 22.89
CA SER A 225 16.85 8.45 23.25
C SER A 225 16.01 8.83 22.04
N TRP A 226 14.74 9.19 22.26
CA TRP A 226 13.90 9.76 21.22
C TRP A 226 14.43 11.12 20.73
N SER A 227 15.11 11.89 21.58
CA SER A 227 15.81 13.10 21.17
C SER A 227 16.87 12.85 20.09
N TYR A 228 17.66 11.77 20.18
CA TYR A 228 18.62 11.38 19.14
C TYR A 228 17.92 10.99 17.82
N LEU A 229 16.76 10.34 17.89
CA LEU A 229 15.93 10.06 16.72
C LEU A 229 15.42 11.35 16.07
N LEU A 230 14.97 12.33 16.86
CA LEU A 230 14.55 13.64 16.37
C LEU A 230 15.71 14.46 15.77
N ASP A 231 16.93 14.33 16.32
CA ASP A 231 18.12 14.95 15.75
C ASP A 231 18.52 14.33 14.41
N THR A 232 18.43 13.00 14.30
CA THR A 232 18.56 12.28 13.01
C THR A 232 17.49 12.73 12.01
N VAL A 233 16.25 12.94 12.47
CA VAL A 233 15.17 13.44 11.61
C VAL A 233 15.45 14.85 11.09
N LYS A 234 16.02 15.76 11.89
CA LYS A 234 16.32 17.14 11.49
C LYS A 234 17.25 17.25 10.27
N THR A 235 18.11 16.26 10.01
CA THR A 235 19.01 16.26 8.85
C THR A 235 18.36 15.73 7.57
N MET A 236 17.27 14.95 7.67
CA MET A 236 16.60 14.32 6.51
C MET A 236 15.95 15.33 5.56
N LEU A 237 15.55 16.51 6.07
CA LEU A 237 14.93 17.58 5.28
C LEU A 237 15.79 18.84 5.27
N PRO A 238 15.77 19.64 4.17
CA PRO A 238 16.41 20.95 4.15
C PRO A 238 15.88 21.85 5.26
N SER A 239 16.76 22.62 5.92
CA SER A 239 16.40 23.51 7.05
C SER A 239 15.24 24.48 6.78
N LYS A 240 14.96 24.79 5.51
CA LYS A 240 13.81 25.62 5.10
C LYS A 240 12.44 24.97 5.35
N ALA A 241 12.35 23.64 5.38
CA ALA A 241 11.14 22.87 5.63
C ALA A 241 10.70 22.94 7.12
N TRP A 242 11.67 22.96 8.04
CA TRP A 242 11.43 23.06 9.49
C TRP A 242 10.86 24.41 9.96
N ASN A 243 10.71 25.38 9.04
CA ASN A 243 9.94 26.62 9.30
C ASN A 243 8.43 26.45 9.06
N SER A 244 7.95 25.21 8.87
CA SER A 244 6.57 24.91 8.47
C SER A 244 6.08 23.56 9.00
N LEU A 245 6.98 22.57 9.11
CA LEU A 245 6.76 21.28 9.79
C LEU A 245 7.67 21.20 11.03
N SER A 246 7.30 20.43 12.07
CA SER A 246 8.24 20.05 13.14
C SER A 246 8.85 18.66 12.92
N PRO A 247 10.04 18.37 13.48
CA PRO A 247 10.63 17.02 13.50
C PRO A 247 9.70 16.00 14.16
N ASP A 248 8.99 16.38 15.22
CA ASP A 248 8.03 15.53 15.94
C ASP A 248 6.82 15.16 15.09
N LEU A 249 6.30 16.09 14.27
CA LEU A 249 5.26 15.78 13.28
C LEU A 249 5.78 14.78 12.26
N TYR A 250 7.00 14.96 11.76
CA TYR A 250 7.60 14.10 10.74
C TYR A 250 7.84 12.68 11.28
N ALA A 251 8.45 12.56 12.47
CA ALA A 251 8.66 11.28 13.14
C ALA A 251 7.34 10.59 13.51
N THR A 252 6.37 11.33 14.06
CA THR A 252 5.06 10.78 14.41
C THR A 252 4.27 10.35 13.18
N PHE A 253 4.30 11.12 12.09
CA PHE A 253 3.73 10.69 10.81
C PHE A 253 4.37 9.37 10.37
N TRP A 254 5.68 9.34 10.10
CA TRP A 254 6.33 8.18 9.50
C TRP A 254 6.34 6.91 10.37
N GLY A 255 6.35 7.05 11.70
CA GLY A 255 6.30 5.94 12.65
C GLY A 255 4.90 5.33 12.85
N LEU A 256 3.82 6.10 12.66
CA LEU A 256 2.45 5.59 12.80
C LEU A 256 2.02 4.75 11.60
N THR A 257 1.00 3.92 11.82
CA THR A 257 0.38 3.01 10.85
C THR A 257 -1.14 3.22 10.82
N LEU A 258 -1.83 2.60 9.84
CA LEU A 258 -3.29 2.67 9.73
C LEU A 258 -4.01 2.14 11.00
N TYR A 259 -3.45 1.11 11.64
CA TYR A 259 -3.91 0.54 12.91
C TYR A 259 -3.95 1.55 14.06
N ASP A 260 -3.12 2.59 14.02
CA ASP A 260 -3.00 3.58 15.10
C ASP A 260 -4.01 4.74 14.97
N LEU A 261 -4.71 4.83 13.83
CA LEU A 261 -5.65 5.92 13.51
C LEU A 261 -7.08 5.44 13.29
N TYR A 262 -7.29 4.19 12.87
CA TYR A 262 -8.57 3.71 12.37
C TYR A 262 -8.88 2.27 12.81
N VAL A 263 -10.10 2.08 13.35
CA VAL A 263 -10.65 0.76 13.71
C VAL A 263 -11.70 0.35 12.67
N PRO A 264 -11.49 -0.73 11.89
CA PRO A 264 -12.46 -1.22 10.91
C PRO A 264 -13.59 -2.00 11.61
N LYS A 265 -14.40 -1.33 12.45
CA LYS A 265 -15.42 -1.97 13.31
C LYS A 265 -16.35 -2.90 12.54
N ASN A 266 -16.90 -2.40 11.42
CA ASN A 266 -17.78 -3.15 10.52
C ASN A 266 -17.15 -4.45 10.00
N ARG A 267 -15.81 -4.54 9.88
CA ARG A 267 -15.10 -5.78 9.51
C ARG A 267 -15.04 -6.77 10.66
N TYR A 268 -14.62 -6.34 11.84
CA TYR A 268 -14.64 -7.19 13.04
C TYR A 268 -16.06 -7.72 13.28
N GLU A 269 -17.07 -6.86 13.26
CA GLU A 269 -18.49 -7.22 13.41
C GLU A 269 -18.95 -8.23 12.34
N SER A 270 -18.53 -8.06 11.08
CA SER A 270 -18.86 -8.99 9.99
C SER A 270 -18.22 -10.37 10.18
N GLU A 271 -16.92 -10.45 10.53
CA GLU A 271 -16.27 -11.73 10.77
C GLU A 271 -16.79 -12.41 12.06
N ILE A 272 -17.04 -11.65 13.14
CA ILE A 272 -17.69 -12.11 14.37
C ILE A 272 -19.07 -12.71 14.06
N ALA A 273 -19.90 -12.04 13.25
CA ALA A 273 -21.20 -12.54 12.84
C ALA A 273 -21.11 -13.83 12.01
N LYS A 274 -20.11 -13.96 11.12
CA LYS A 274 -19.84 -15.21 10.38
C LYS A 274 -19.42 -16.34 11.31
N LEU A 275 -18.57 -16.09 12.32
CA LEU A 275 -18.18 -17.12 13.30
C LEU A 275 -19.38 -17.57 14.14
N HIS A 276 -20.25 -16.66 14.58
CA HIS A 276 -21.51 -17.01 15.25
C HIS A 276 -22.44 -17.86 14.35
N ALA A 277 -22.57 -17.52 13.06
CA ALA A 277 -23.35 -18.31 12.11
C ALA A 277 -22.76 -19.72 11.90
N ASN A 278 -21.43 -19.84 11.86
CA ASN A 278 -20.73 -21.13 11.76
C ASN A 278 -20.90 -21.99 13.03
N LEU A 279 -20.93 -21.38 14.23
CA LEU A 279 -21.23 -22.09 15.47
C LEU A 279 -22.66 -22.67 15.43
N LYS A 280 -23.65 -21.86 15.03
CA LYS A 280 -25.05 -22.28 14.93
C LYS A 280 -25.24 -23.43 13.93
N SER A 281 -24.60 -23.34 12.75
CA SER A 281 -24.73 -24.39 11.72
C SER A 281 -24.08 -25.72 12.14
N LEU A 282 -23.06 -25.72 13.01
CA LEU A 282 -22.47 -26.93 13.58
C LEU A 282 -23.37 -27.61 14.63
N GLU A 283 -24.24 -26.84 15.30
CA GLU A 283 -25.21 -27.35 16.27
C GLU A 283 -26.43 -27.97 15.57
N GLU A 284 -26.81 -27.44 14.41
CA GLU A 284 -27.91 -27.94 13.56
C GLU A 284 -27.57 -29.26 12.81
N LEU A 285 -26.34 -29.75 12.90
CA LEU A 285 -25.91 -31.03 12.29
C LEU A 285 -26.47 -32.25 13.04
N SER A 286 -27.24 -33.08 12.33
CA SER A 286 -27.91 -34.27 12.86
C SER A 286 -27.04 -35.54 12.97
N ASP A 287 -25.82 -35.55 12.44
CA ASP A 287 -24.90 -36.70 12.54
C ASP A 287 -24.40 -36.87 13.98
N ASN A 288 -25.02 -37.81 14.70
CA ASN A 288 -24.73 -38.16 16.08
C ASN A 288 -23.81 -39.38 16.21
N SER A 289 -23.05 -39.74 15.17
CA SER A 289 -21.94 -40.69 15.30
C SER A 289 -20.86 -40.14 16.25
N SER A 290 -20.17 -41.02 16.99
CA SER A 290 -19.16 -40.61 17.97
C SER A 290 -17.97 -39.87 17.33
N SER A 291 -17.62 -40.20 16.09
CA SER A 291 -16.64 -39.49 15.27
C SER A 291 -17.12 -38.10 14.83
N ALA A 292 -18.39 -37.95 14.45
CA ALA A 292 -18.97 -36.64 14.14
C ALA A 292 -19.10 -35.75 15.39
N ILE A 293 -19.53 -36.29 16.53
CA ILE A 293 -19.64 -35.56 17.80
C ILE A 293 -18.26 -35.04 18.24
N THR A 294 -17.23 -35.88 18.22
CA THR A 294 -15.86 -35.47 18.59
C THR A 294 -15.26 -34.47 17.60
N LYS A 295 -15.52 -34.62 16.29
CA LYS A 295 -15.15 -33.63 15.27
C LYS A 295 -15.87 -32.28 15.48
N ARG A 296 -17.20 -32.30 15.69
CA ARG A 296 -18.01 -31.10 15.96
C ARG A 296 -17.56 -30.35 17.20
N LYS A 297 -17.28 -31.06 18.30
CA LYS A 297 -16.72 -30.46 19.53
C LYS A 297 -15.40 -29.72 19.25
N LYS A 298 -14.45 -30.38 18.58
CA LYS A 298 -13.14 -29.80 18.23
C LYS A 298 -13.21 -28.67 17.18
N GLU A 299 -14.28 -28.60 16.41
CA GLU A 299 -14.55 -27.48 15.50
C GLU A 299 -15.15 -26.30 16.26
N LYS A 300 -16.15 -26.53 17.12
CA LYS A 300 -16.75 -25.53 18.01
C LYS A 300 -15.71 -24.88 18.92
N GLU A 301 -14.83 -25.67 19.55
CA GLU A 301 -13.72 -25.17 20.38
C GLU A 301 -12.81 -24.21 19.58
N ARG A 302 -12.41 -24.56 18.35
CA ARG A 302 -11.54 -23.72 17.52
C ARG A 302 -12.22 -22.44 17.04
N ILE A 303 -13.51 -22.50 16.70
CA ILE A 303 -14.27 -21.33 16.27
C ILE A 303 -14.49 -20.39 17.45
N GLN A 304 -14.81 -20.93 18.65
CA GLN A 304 -14.90 -20.14 19.88
C GLN A 304 -13.56 -19.46 20.20
N GLU A 305 -12.44 -20.19 20.15
CA GLU A 305 -11.10 -19.59 20.32
C GLU A 305 -10.84 -18.44 19.32
N SER A 306 -11.29 -18.56 18.07
CA SER A 306 -11.11 -17.49 17.07
C SER A 306 -12.06 -16.30 17.30
N LEU A 307 -13.24 -16.54 17.84
CA LEU A 307 -14.25 -15.54 18.17
C LEU A 307 -13.81 -14.72 19.39
N ASP A 308 -13.37 -15.38 20.46
CA ASP A 308 -12.86 -14.76 21.68
C ASP A 308 -11.63 -13.88 21.38
N ARG A 309 -10.75 -14.35 20.46
CA ARG A 309 -9.61 -13.57 19.96
C ARG A 309 -10.06 -12.31 19.21
N LEU A 310 -10.98 -12.41 18.23
CA LEU A 310 -11.47 -11.25 17.49
C LEU A 310 -12.12 -10.20 18.41
N ILE A 311 -12.90 -10.63 19.39
CA ILE A 311 -13.54 -9.72 20.37
C ILE A 311 -12.48 -9.03 21.24
N SER A 312 -11.48 -9.78 21.72
CA SER A 312 -10.35 -9.20 22.48
C SER A 312 -9.48 -8.27 21.64
N GLU A 313 -9.23 -8.60 20.37
CA GLU A 313 -8.49 -7.78 19.42
C GLU A 313 -9.23 -6.48 19.08
N LEU A 314 -10.56 -6.52 18.92
CA LEU A 314 -11.38 -5.33 18.68
C LEU A 314 -11.26 -4.34 19.86
N HIS A 315 -11.50 -4.78 21.10
CA HIS A 315 -11.37 -3.91 22.28
C HIS A 315 -9.96 -3.30 22.42
N LYS A 316 -8.90 -4.13 22.27
CA LYS A 316 -7.51 -3.64 22.31
C LYS A 316 -7.19 -2.65 21.19
N HIS A 317 -7.81 -2.81 20.01
CA HIS A 317 -7.64 -1.89 18.89
C HIS A 317 -8.36 -0.56 19.14
N GLU A 318 -9.57 -0.59 19.71
CA GLU A 318 -10.29 0.60 20.17
C GLU A 318 -9.51 1.36 21.26
N GLU A 319 -8.96 0.65 22.26
CA GLU A 319 -8.09 1.22 23.29
C GLU A 319 -6.80 1.82 22.71
N ASN A 320 -6.17 1.16 21.73
CA ASN A 320 -4.97 1.66 21.04
C ASN A 320 -5.26 2.98 20.33
N VAL A 321 -6.30 3.04 19.47
CA VAL A 321 -6.64 4.25 18.71
C VAL A 321 -7.12 5.37 19.65
N ALA A 322 -7.87 5.05 20.71
CA ALA A 322 -8.25 6.03 21.73
C ALA A 322 -7.02 6.55 22.52
N SER A 323 -6.01 5.72 22.75
CA SER A 323 -4.77 6.16 23.42
C SER A 323 -3.92 7.03 22.52
N VAL A 324 -3.68 6.61 21.27
CA VAL A 324 -2.93 7.40 20.27
C VAL A 324 -3.62 8.75 20.04
N SER A 325 -4.95 8.78 19.84
CA SER A 325 -5.72 10.01 19.65
C SER A 325 -5.52 11.04 20.78
N ARG A 326 -5.40 10.59 22.04
CA ARG A 326 -5.09 11.47 23.18
C ARG A 326 -3.68 12.07 23.06
N ARG A 327 -2.63 11.26 22.80
CA ARG A 327 -1.27 11.77 22.55
C ARG A 327 -1.24 12.79 21.41
N LEU A 328 -1.89 12.47 20.29
CA LEU A 328 -1.98 13.36 19.13
C LEU A 328 -2.69 14.68 19.47
N SER A 329 -3.72 14.66 20.32
CA SER A 329 -4.39 15.86 20.82
C SER A 329 -3.49 16.73 21.72
N HIS A 330 -2.58 16.12 22.48
CA HIS A 330 -1.58 16.82 23.30
C HIS A 330 -0.43 17.43 22.47
N GLU A 331 -0.02 16.78 21.37
CA GLU A 331 1.11 17.21 20.54
C GLU A 331 0.74 18.21 19.43
N LYS A 332 -0.51 18.21 18.95
CA LYS A 332 -0.96 18.92 17.73
C LYS A 332 -0.51 20.38 17.62
N ASP A 333 -0.47 21.10 18.73
CA ASP A 333 -0.22 22.55 18.74
C ASP A 333 1.26 22.91 18.50
N ARG A 334 2.16 21.91 18.44
CA ARG A 334 3.59 22.06 18.15
C ARG A 334 4.01 21.54 16.78
N TRP A 335 3.10 20.88 16.06
CA TRP A 335 3.42 20.18 14.81
C TRP A 335 3.65 21.12 13.61
N LEU A 336 2.98 22.26 13.58
CA LEU A 336 3.01 23.23 12.49
C LEU A 336 3.28 24.63 13.05
N SER A 337 4.10 25.40 12.35
CA SER A 337 4.41 26.80 12.73
C SER A 337 3.70 27.80 11.82
N SER A 338 3.33 28.95 12.38
CA SER A 338 2.74 30.05 11.61
C SER A 338 3.66 30.48 10.47
N CYS A 339 3.11 30.59 9.26
CA CYS A 339 3.85 31.00 8.07
C CYS A 339 3.04 32.05 7.29
N PRO A 340 3.65 33.16 6.80
CA PRO A 340 2.94 34.17 6.02
C PRO A 340 2.25 33.63 4.76
N ASP A 341 2.82 32.59 4.14
CA ASP A 341 2.14 31.80 3.12
C ASP A 341 1.53 30.54 3.76
N THR A 342 0.23 30.58 4.01
CA THR A 342 -0.54 29.44 4.56
C THR A 342 -0.64 28.26 3.58
N LEU A 343 -0.39 28.45 2.28
CA LEU A 343 -0.31 27.36 1.31
C LEU A 343 1.06 26.67 1.35
N LYS A 344 2.12 27.35 1.80
CA LYS A 344 3.45 26.74 1.94
C LYS A 344 3.46 25.57 2.94
N ILE A 345 2.78 25.70 4.08
CA ILE A 345 2.65 24.62 5.07
C ILE A 345 2.01 23.39 4.43
N ASN A 346 0.92 23.60 3.70
CA ASN A 346 0.19 22.55 2.98
C ASN A 346 1.02 21.91 1.85
N MET A 347 1.83 22.70 1.15
CA MET A 347 2.80 22.22 0.15
C MET A 347 3.91 21.37 0.75
N GLU A 348 4.59 21.85 1.80
CA GLU A 348 5.71 21.12 2.40
C GLU A 348 5.22 19.81 3.04
N PHE A 349 4.05 19.81 3.71
CA PHE A 349 3.46 18.58 4.24
C PHE A 349 3.05 17.61 3.12
N LEU A 350 2.48 18.11 2.01
CA LEU A 350 2.14 17.26 0.87
C LEU A 350 3.38 16.66 0.21
N GLN A 351 4.43 17.45 0.00
CA GLN A 351 5.64 17.03 -0.72
C GLN A 351 6.60 16.17 0.12
N ARG A 352 6.70 16.38 1.44
CA ARG A 352 7.65 15.66 2.31
C ARG A 352 7.06 14.46 3.04
N CYS A 353 5.74 14.47 3.28
CA CYS A 353 5.07 13.43 4.07
C CYS A 353 4.06 12.66 3.21
N ILE A 354 3.03 13.35 2.72
CA ILE A 354 1.86 12.67 2.14
C ILE A 354 2.18 11.99 0.81
N PHE A 355 2.82 12.67 -0.17
CA PHE A 355 3.06 12.08 -1.48
C PHE A 355 4.04 10.90 -1.47
N PRO A 356 5.26 10.99 -0.88
CA PRO A 356 6.19 9.85 -0.82
C PRO A 356 5.63 8.65 -0.06
N ARG A 357 4.64 8.85 0.81
CA ARG A 357 3.97 7.79 1.55
C ARG A 357 2.73 7.23 0.85
N CYS A 358 1.90 8.06 0.22
CA CYS A 358 0.64 7.60 -0.38
C CYS A 358 0.86 6.82 -1.68
N THR A 359 2.02 6.94 -2.32
CA THR A 359 2.48 6.05 -3.40
C THR A 359 3.19 4.78 -2.89
N PHE A 360 3.48 4.67 -1.58
CA PHE A 360 4.38 3.65 -1.05
C PHE A 360 3.71 2.28 -0.85
N SER A 361 2.46 2.23 -0.37
CA SER A 361 1.67 1.01 -0.29
C SER A 361 0.16 1.31 -0.30
N MET A 362 -0.68 0.33 -0.62
CA MET A 362 -2.14 0.49 -0.57
C MET A 362 -2.66 0.85 0.85
N PRO A 363 -2.19 0.22 1.95
CA PRO A 363 -2.49 0.68 3.31
C PRO A 363 -1.96 2.07 3.63
N ASP A 364 -0.77 2.44 3.14
CA ASP A 364 -0.19 3.77 3.37
C ASP A 364 -0.96 4.88 2.64
N ALA A 365 -1.58 4.58 1.48
CA ALA A 365 -2.49 5.48 0.78
C ALA A 365 -3.74 5.81 1.62
N VAL A 366 -4.34 4.81 2.26
CA VAL A 366 -5.48 5.00 3.18
C VAL A 366 -5.03 5.72 4.45
N TYR A 367 -3.88 5.33 5.03
CA TYR A 367 -3.28 6.00 6.19
C TYR A 367 -3.08 7.50 5.93
N CYS A 368 -2.59 7.92 4.77
CA CYS A 368 -2.37 9.33 4.47
C CYS A 368 -3.67 10.14 4.48
N ALA A 369 -4.76 9.59 3.93
CA ALA A 369 -6.07 10.22 3.99
C ALA A 369 -6.63 10.26 5.42
N MET A 370 -6.44 9.17 6.19
CA MET A 370 -6.86 9.12 7.61
C MET A 370 -6.06 10.08 8.48
N PHE A 371 -4.76 10.25 8.27
CA PHE A 371 -3.95 11.23 9.01
C PHE A 371 -4.37 12.67 8.70
N VAL A 372 -4.65 13.00 7.43
CA VAL A 372 -5.23 14.29 7.03
C VAL A 372 -6.61 14.53 7.67
N HIS A 373 -7.42 13.47 7.81
CA HIS A 373 -8.67 13.52 8.58
C HIS A 373 -8.41 13.73 10.08
N THR A 374 -7.43 13.05 10.69
CA THR A 374 -7.04 13.26 12.09
C THR A 374 -6.61 14.71 12.36
N LEU A 375 -5.78 15.31 11.49
CA LEU A 375 -5.41 16.73 11.61
C LEU A 375 -6.62 17.67 11.54
N HIS A 376 -7.61 17.33 10.70
CA HIS A 376 -8.87 18.07 10.60
C HIS A 376 -9.72 17.93 11.88
N SER A 377 -9.95 16.69 12.34
CA SER A 377 -10.78 16.41 13.52
C SER A 377 -10.19 16.93 14.83
N LEU A 378 -8.86 16.97 14.96
CA LEU A 378 -8.17 17.55 16.11
C LEU A 378 -8.12 19.09 16.10
N GLY A 379 -8.51 19.74 15.00
CA GLY A 379 -8.38 21.18 14.83
C GLY A 379 -6.93 21.65 14.89
N THR A 380 -5.99 20.90 14.30
CA THR A 380 -4.55 21.20 14.35
C THR A 380 -4.26 22.64 13.87
N PRO A 381 -3.60 23.49 14.68
CA PRO A 381 -3.29 24.87 14.28
C PRO A 381 -2.56 24.96 12.94
N TYR A 382 -2.90 26.00 12.18
CA TYR A 382 -2.35 26.29 10.84
C TYR A 382 -2.66 25.24 9.75
N PHE A 383 -3.23 24.07 10.06
CA PHE A 383 -3.67 23.09 9.06
C PHE A 383 -5.06 23.43 8.51
N ASN A 384 -5.12 23.95 7.29
CA ASN A 384 -6.38 24.16 6.59
C ASN A 384 -6.59 23.05 5.55
N THR A 385 -7.48 22.11 5.86
CA THR A 385 -7.76 20.92 5.02
C THR A 385 -8.32 21.29 3.64
N VAL A 386 -9.04 22.41 3.50
CA VAL A 386 -9.51 22.90 2.20
C VAL A 386 -8.33 23.38 1.35
N ASN A 387 -7.38 24.12 1.96
CA ASN A 387 -6.15 24.51 1.30
C ASN A 387 -5.26 23.30 0.95
N HIS A 388 -5.21 22.26 1.80
CA HIS A 388 -4.49 21.02 1.50
C HIS A 388 -5.05 20.32 0.25
N ILE A 389 -6.37 20.12 0.18
CA ILE A 389 -7.02 19.45 -0.96
C ILE A 389 -6.95 20.32 -2.22
N ASP A 390 -7.04 21.65 -2.11
CA ASP A 390 -6.84 22.54 -3.27
C ASP A 390 -5.39 22.53 -3.78
N VAL A 391 -4.40 22.54 -2.88
CA VAL A 391 -2.98 22.36 -3.25
C VAL A 391 -2.77 21.04 -3.98
N LEU A 392 -3.30 19.93 -3.45
CA LEU A 392 -3.26 18.60 -4.09
C LEU A 392 -3.87 18.65 -5.49
N ILE A 393 -5.16 19.01 -5.61
CA ILE A 393 -5.93 18.83 -6.84
C ILE A 393 -5.62 19.90 -7.89
N CYS A 394 -5.39 21.15 -7.48
CA CYS A 394 -5.21 22.26 -8.42
C CYS A 394 -3.75 22.47 -8.84
N LYS A 395 -2.76 22.09 -8.00
CA LYS A 395 -1.34 22.39 -8.23
C LYS A 395 -0.44 21.15 -8.44
N THR A 396 -0.67 20.01 -7.77
CA THR A 396 0.31 18.89 -7.80
C THR A 396 -0.18 17.60 -8.46
N LEU A 397 -1.49 17.34 -8.49
CA LEU A 397 -2.05 16.05 -8.97
C LEU A 397 -1.62 15.68 -10.39
N GLN A 398 -1.43 16.66 -11.28
CA GLN A 398 -1.04 16.39 -12.68
C GLN A 398 0.38 15.82 -12.81
N PRO A 399 1.46 16.51 -12.39
CA PRO A 399 2.80 15.92 -12.46
C PRO A 399 2.93 14.63 -11.63
N MET A 400 2.16 14.46 -10.55
CA MET A 400 2.10 13.19 -9.82
C MET A 400 1.60 12.03 -10.72
N ILE A 401 0.50 12.21 -11.46
CA ILE A 401 -0.02 11.20 -12.41
C ILE A 401 0.97 10.92 -13.55
N CYS A 402 1.67 11.95 -14.04
CA CYS A 402 2.64 11.80 -15.13
C CYS A 402 3.93 11.08 -14.71
N CYS A 403 4.37 11.23 -13.46
CA CYS A 403 5.65 10.68 -12.98
C CYS A 403 5.55 9.31 -12.28
N CYS A 404 4.38 8.92 -11.76
CA CYS A 404 4.20 7.65 -11.04
C CYS A 404 4.29 6.41 -11.94
N THR A 405 4.69 5.27 -11.35
CA THR A 405 4.47 3.94 -11.95
C THR A 405 2.98 3.55 -11.98
N GLU A 406 2.68 2.43 -12.64
CA GLU A 406 1.32 1.88 -12.72
C GLU A 406 0.76 1.50 -11.33
N TYR A 407 1.61 1.06 -10.40
CA TYR A 407 1.20 0.74 -9.02
C TYR A 407 1.13 2.00 -8.16
N GLU A 408 2.12 2.90 -8.25
CA GLU A 408 2.11 4.16 -7.52
C GLU A 408 0.87 5.01 -7.82
N VAL A 409 0.46 5.12 -9.09
CA VAL A 409 -0.77 5.84 -9.45
C VAL A 409 -2.04 5.10 -9.01
N GLY A 410 -1.98 3.77 -8.90
CA GLY A 410 -3.04 2.96 -8.30
C GLY A 410 -3.26 3.27 -6.82
N ARG A 411 -2.16 3.49 -6.08
CA ARG A 411 -2.17 3.87 -4.65
C ARG A 411 -2.55 5.34 -4.46
N LEU A 412 -1.97 6.25 -5.26
CA LEU A 412 -2.38 7.66 -5.33
C LEU A 412 -3.88 7.81 -5.64
N GLY A 413 -4.41 6.98 -6.54
CA GLY A 413 -5.84 6.89 -6.82
C GLY A 413 -6.69 6.47 -5.62
N ARG A 414 -6.19 5.57 -4.76
CA ARG A 414 -6.87 5.20 -3.49
C ARG A 414 -6.80 6.31 -2.45
N PHE A 415 -5.67 7.01 -2.33
CA PHE A 415 -5.55 8.19 -1.49
C PHE A 415 -6.52 9.31 -1.94
N LEU A 416 -6.62 9.55 -3.25
CA LEU A 416 -7.56 10.52 -3.81
C LEU A 416 -9.02 10.09 -3.59
N TYR A 417 -9.35 8.80 -3.71
CA TYR A 417 -10.67 8.26 -3.41
C TYR A 417 -11.11 8.56 -1.97
N GLU A 418 -10.30 8.21 -0.96
CA GLU A 418 -10.63 8.51 0.45
C GLU A 418 -10.69 10.01 0.71
N THR A 419 -9.80 10.80 0.11
CA THR A 419 -9.81 12.27 0.21
C THR A 419 -11.11 12.88 -0.34
N LEU A 420 -11.58 12.42 -1.51
CA LEU A 420 -12.84 12.88 -2.11
C LEU A 420 -14.07 12.39 -1.35
N LYS A 421 -14.00 11.19 -0.74
CA LYS A 421 -15.05 10.63 0.13
C LYS A 421 -15.23 11.46 1.41
N ILE A 422 -14.14 11.85 2.08
CA ILE A 422 -14.16 12.78 3.23
C ILE A 422 -14.77 14.13 2.84
N ALA A 423 -14.33 14.70 1.71
CA ALA A 423 -14.76 16.01 1.25
C ALA A 423 -16.10 16.04 0.49
N TYR A 424 -16.79 14.91 0.33
CA TYR A 424 -17.82 14.74 -0.71
C TYR A 424 -18.97 15.76 -0.63
N HIS A 425 -19.40 16.07 0.59
CA HIS A 425 -20.51 16.98 0.89
C HIS A 425 -20.08 18.46 1.01
N TRP A 426 -18.79 18.77 0.87
CA TRP A 426 -18.30 20.15 0.95
C TRP A 426 -18.61 20.90 -0.36
N LYS A 427 -19.19 22.11 -0.28
CA LYS A 427 -19.60 22.87 -1.49
C LYS A 427 -18.48 23.14 -2.51
N VAL A 428 -17.22 23.11 -2.07
CA VAL A 428 -16.03 23.27 -2.93
C VAL A 428 -15.69 22.01 -3.75
N HIS A 429 -16.17 20.82 -3.35
CA HIS A 429 -15.93 19.53 -4.02
C HIS A 429 -16.33 19.55 -5.51
N TRP A 430 -17.34 20.34 -5.88
CA TRP A 430 -17.70 20.66 -7.26
C TRP A 430 -16.51 21.18 -8.09
N LYS A 431 -15.80 22.19 -7.59
CA LYS A 431 -14.67 22.83 -8.29
C LYS A 431 -13.51 21.85 -8.45
N TRP A 432 -13.26 21.04 -7.43
CA TRP A 432 -12.26 19.98 -7.46
C TRP A 432 -12.63 18.87 -8.46
N SER A 433 -13.89 18.40 -8.48
CA SER A 433 -14.37 17.47 -9.50
C SER A 433 -14.19 18.06 -10.91
N GLN A 434 -14.53 19.33 -11.15
CA GLN A 434 -14.27 19.99 -12.44
C GLN A 434 -12.78 20.13 -12.80
N ARG A 435 -11.89 20.27 -11.82
CA ARG A 435 -10.43 20.32 -12.04
C ARG A 435 -9.88 18.95 -12.39
N ILE A 436 -10.26 17.91 -11.63
CA ILE A 436 -9.91 16.50 -11.91
C ILE A 436 -10.41 16.09 -13.29
N THR A 437 -11.66 16.41 -13.67
CA THR A 437 -12.20 16.11 -15.01
C THR A 437 -11.34 16.68 -16.13
N ARG A 438 -10.94 17.96 -16.05
CA ARG A 438 -10.11 18.61 -17.07
C ARG A 438 -8.70 18.00 -17.14
N LEU A 439 -8.12 17.72 -15.98
CA LEU A 439 -6.81 17.10 -15.84
C LEU A 439 -6.77 15.70 -16.45
N LEU A 440 -7.71 14.83 -16.07
CA LEU A 440 -7.77 13.46 -16.58
C LEU A 440 -8.08 13.42 -18.08
N ILE A 441 -8.92 14.33 -18.61
CA ILE A 441 -9.09 14.47 -20.06
C ILE A 441 -7.77 14.82 -20.74
N GLN A 442 -6.97 15.74 -20.18
CA GLN A 442 -5.66 16.10 -20.73
C GLN A 442 -4.68 14.92 -20.75
N CYS A 443 -4.56 14.16 -19.67
CA CYS A 443 -3.69 12.97 -19.63
C CYS A 443 -4.18 11.85 -20.57
N LEU A 444 -5.49 11.65 -20.69
CA LEU A 444 -6.11 10.79 -21.72
C LEU A 444 -5.97 11.37 -23.15
N GLU A 445 -5.52 12.61 -23.30
CA GLU A 445 -5.25 13.32 -24.57
C GLU A 445 -3.78 13.40 -24.96
N SER A 446 -2.88 12.93 -24.09
CA SER A 446 -1.45 12.86 -24.34
C SER A 446 -1.07 11.94 -25.49
N SER A 447 0.12 12.14 -26.04
CA SER A 447 0.85 11.13 -26.81
C SER A 447 1.41 10.03 -25.90
N GLU A 448 1.72 10.37 -24.65
CA GLU A 448 2.53 9.53 -23.77
C GLU A 448 1.74 8.36 -23.21
N TYR A 449 2.22 7.15 -23.51
CA TYR A 449 1.60 5.89 -23.08
C TYR A 449 1.36 5.85 -21.56
N MET A 450 2.34 6.28 -20.76
CA MET A 450 2.23 6.29 -19.29
C MET A 450 1.13 7.26 -18.82
N GLU A 451 1.02 8.46 -19.39
CA GLU A 451 0.00 9.43 -18.96
C GLU A 451 -1.43 8.94 -19.26
N ILE A 452 -1.65 8.35 -20.44
CA ILE A 452 -2.95 7.75 -20.80
C ILE A 452 -3.27 6.61 -19.83
N ARG A 453 -2.32 5.69 -19.60
CA ARG A 453 -2.49 4.53 -18.74
C ARG A 453 -2.75 4.91 -17.30
N ASN A 454 -1.94 5.83 -16.75
CA ASN A 454 -2.04 6.29 -15.38
C ASN A 454 -3.36 7.02 -15.12
N ALA A 455 -3.87 7.79 -16.10
CA ALA A 455 -5.19 8.39 -16.03
C ALA A 455 -6.33 7.35 -16.06
N LEU A 456 -6.22 6.28 -16.86
CA LEU A 456 -7.18 5.17 -16.83
C LEU A 456 -7.14 4.42 -15.49
N ILE A 457 -5.95 4.10 -14.97
CA ILE A 457 -5.80 3.44 -13.67
C ILE A 457 -6.41 4.31 -12.56
N MET A 458 -6.09 5.61 -12.51
CA MET A 458 -6.69 6.52 -11.52
C MET A 458 -8.22 6.55 -11.64
N LEU A 459 -8.78 6.61 -12.85
CA LEU A 459 -10.23 6.56 -13.05
C LEU A 459 -10.87 5.30 -12.44
N THR A 460 -10.25 4.12 -12.57
CA THR A 460 -10.78 2.89 -11.92
C THR A 460 -10.76 2.93 -10.40
N LYS A 461 -9.82 3.67 -9.79
CA LYS A 461 -9.68 3.79 -8.33
C LYS A 461 -10.66 4.81 -7.73
N ILE A 462 -11.04 5.85 -8.48
CA ILE A 462 -11.97 6.90 -8.01
C ILE A 462 -13.41 6.77 -8.52
N SER A 463 -13.70 5.81 -9.42
CA SER A 463 -14.98 5.70 -10.14
C SER A 463 -16.24 5.50 -9.28
N SER A 464 -16.09 5.23 -7.98
CA SER A 464 -17.19 5.09 -7.01
C SER A 464 -17.54 6.40 -6.27
N VAL A 465 -16.72 7.45 -6.34
CA VAL A 465 -17.03 8.81 -5.85
C VAL A 465 -16.97 9.89 -6.95
N PHE A 466 -16.30 9.59 -8.06
CA PHE A 466 -16.06 10.50 -9.17
C PHE A 466 -16.48 9.85 -10.51
N PRO A 467 -16.99 10.60 -11.51
CA PRO A 467 -17.35 12.01 -11.44
C PRO A 467 -18.65 12.23 -10.66
N VAL A 468 -18.84 13.46 -10.17
CA VAL A 468 -20.09 13.89 -9.52
C VAL A 468 -21.11 14.39 -10.55
N THR A 469 -20.63 15.07 -11.59
CA THR A 469 -21.46 15.88 -12.50
C THR A 469 -21.74 15.15 -13.81
N ARG A 470 -22.98 15.25 -14.30
CA ARG A 470 -23.42 14.61 -15.57
C ARG A 470 -22.58 15.05 -16.78
N LYS A 471 -22.22 16.33 -16.82
CA LYS A 471 -21.35 16.97 -17.81
C LYS A 471 -19.92 16.42 -17.77
N SER A 472 -19.36 16.21 -16.57
CA SER A 472 -18.05 15.56 -16.40
C SER A 472 -18.08 14.10 -16.85
N GLY A 473 -19.12 13.36 -16.46
CA GLY A 473 -19.33 11.97 -16.84
C GLY A 473 -19.37 11.77 -18.35
N ILE A 474 -20.21 12.52 -19.06
CA ILE A 474 -20.33 12.43 -20.53
C ILE A 474 -19.01 12.77 -21.24
N ASN A 475 -18.27 13.78 -20.76
CA ASN A 475 -16.97 14.13 -21.35
C ASN A 475 -15.92 13.03 -21.16
N LEU A 476 -15.88 12.39 -19.98
CA LEU A 476 -14.99 11.26 -19.70
C LEU A 476 -15.40 10.01 -20.49
N GLU A 477 -16.70 9.67 -20.55
CA GLU A 477 -17.22 8.58 -21.40
C GLU A 477 -16.79 8.77 -22.86
N LYS A 478 -16.95 9.97 -23.42
CA LYS A 478 -16.57 10.29 -24.81
C LYS A 478 -15.07 10.09 -25.05
N ARG A 479 -14.21 10.48 -24.09
CA ARG A 479 -12.75 10.32 -24.24
C ARG A 479 -12.31 8.87 -24.09
N VAL A 480 -12.83 8.17 -23.08
CA VAL A 480 -12.54 6.74 -22.83
C VAL A 480 -13.05 5.88 -23.99
N ALA A 481 -14.21 6.20 -24.57
CA ALA A 481 -14.73 5.52 -25.76
C ALA A 481 -13.79 5.61 -26.98
N LYS A 482 -13.05 6.71 -27.15
CA LYS A 482 -12.02 6.81 -28.21
C LYS A 482 -10.85 5.84 -27.96
N ILE A 483 -10.44 5.66 -26.70
CA ILE A 483 -9.31 4.79 -26.32
C ILE A 483 -9.69 3.30 -26.40
N LYS A 484 -10.97 2.96 -26.35
CA LYS A 484 -11.44 1.60 -26.69
C LYS A 484 -11.16 1.18 -28.15
N SER A 485 -10.81 2.13 -29.02
CA SER A 485 -10.37 1.90 -30.41
C SER A 485 -8.87 2.15 -30.61
N ASP A 486 -8.09 2.31 -29.53
CA ASP A 486 -6.63 2.44 -29.59
C ASP A 486 -5.99 1.11 -30.01
N GLU A 487 -4.91 1.15 -30.79
CA GLU A 487 -4.23 -0.06 -31.26
C GLU A 487 -3.67 -0.89 -30.09
N ARG A 488 -3.27 -0.23 -29.00
CA ARG A 488 -2.65 -0.85 -27.80
C ARG A 488 -3.69 -1.60 -26.97
N GLU A 489 -3.66 -2.92 -27.03
CA GLU A 489 -4.68 -3.80 -26.43
C GLU A 489 -4.81 -3.65 -24.90
N ASP A 490 -3.71 -3.41 -24.20
CA ASP A 490 -3.72 -3.21 -22.75
C ASP A 490 -4.40 -1.89 -22.34
N LEU A 491 -4.31 -0.85 -23.18
CA LEU A 491 -5.12 0.37 -23.04
C LEU A 491 -6.61 0.12 -23.38
N LYS A 492 -6.93 -0.69 -24.41
CA LYS A 492 -8.33 -1.07 -24.71
C LYS A 492 -9.01 -1.76 -23.52
N VAL A 493 -8.29 -2.68 -22.86
CA VAL A 493 -8.79 -3.42 -21.68
C VAL A 493 -9.08 -2.45 -20.53
N LEU A 494 -8.12 -1.58 -20.19
CA LEU A 494 -8.31 -0.57 -19.14
C LEU A 494 -9.45 0.41 -19.47
N ALA A 495 -9.51 0.92 -20.71
CA ALA A 495 -10.58 1.81 -21.16
C ALA A 495 -11.96 1.12 -21.15
N THR A 496 -12.02 -0.19 -21.40
CA THR A 496 -13.26 -0.97 -21.29
C THR A 496 -13.72 -1.11 -19.84
N GLY A 497 -12.79 -1.35 -18.90
CA GLY A 497 -13.07 -1.36 -17.47
C GLY A 497 -13.56 0.00 -16.95
N VAL A 498 -12.87 1.09 -17.32
CA VAL A 498 -13.26 2.46 -16.96
C VAL A 498 -14.65 2.81 -17.54
N ALA A 499 -14.94 2.43 -18.79
CA ALA A 499 -16.25 2.66 -19.39
C ALA A 499 -17.38 1.93 -18.64
N ALA A 500 -17.15 0.70 -18.19
CA ALA A 500 -18.11 -0.05 -17.37
C ALA A 500 -18.33 0.61 -16.00
N ALA A 501 -17.27 1.07 -15.34
CA ALA A 501 -17.35 1.75 -14.05
C ALA A 501 -18.08 3.11 -14.14
N LEU A 502 -17.80 3.90 -15.19
CA LEU A 502 -18.53 5.14 -15.47
C LEU A 502 -20.02 4.88 -15.74
N ALA A 503 -20.35 3.85 -16.53
CA ALA A 503 -21.73 3.45 -16.79
C ALA A 503 -22.47 3.01 -15.51
N ALA A 504 -21.79 2.30 -14.61
CA ALA A 504 -22.34 1.91 -13.31
C ALA A 504 -22.61 3.11 -12.38
N ARG A 505 -21.79 4.16 -12.42
CA ARG A 505 -22.01 5.40 -11.65
C ARG A 505 -23.00 6.38 -12.32
N LYS A 506 -23.28 6.25 -13.61
CA LYS A 506 -24.17 7.13 -14.39
C LYS A 506 -25.52 7.48 -13.73
N PRO A 507 -26.21 6.58 -13.00
CA PRO A 507 -27.45 6.91 -12.29
C PRO A 507 -27.29 7.86 -11.08
N SER A 508 -26.07 8.11 -10.60
CA SER A 508 -25.78 9.04 -9.49
C SER A 508 -25.14 10.36 -9.94
N TRP A 509 -25.19 10.70 -11.23
CA TRP A 509 -24.64 11.96 -11.74
C TRP A 509 -25.64 13.11 -11.68
N VAL A 510 -25.29 14.14 -10.93
CA VAL A 510 -26.13 15.33 -10.71
C VAL A 510 -25.88 16.45 -11.74
N THR A 511 -26.83 17.36 -11.87
CA THR A 511 -26.70 18.64 -12.57
C THR A 511 -25.88 19.66 -11.75
N GLU A 512 -25.54 20.81 -12.35
CA GLU A 512 -24.85 21.89 -11.61
C GLU A 512 -25.79 22.51 -10.54
N GLU A 513 -27.10 22.52 -10.83
CA GLU A 513 -28.17 23.05 -9.97
C GLU A 513 -28.49 22.12 -8.79
N GLU A 514 -28.64 20.82 -9.05
CA GLU A 514 -28.84 19.78 -8.02
C GLU A 514 -27.68 19.78 -7.00
N PHE A 515 -26.44 19.92 -7.48
CA PHE A 515 -25.27 20.09 -6.60
C PHE A 515 -25.38 21.38 -5.77
N GLY A 516 -25.73 22.51 -6.40
CA GLY A 516 -25.87 23.81 -5.73
C GLY A 516 -26.91 23.81 -4.61
N MET A 517 -28.01 23.07 -4.81
CA MET A 517 -29.08 22.84 -3.83
C MET A 517 -28.72 21.79 -2.75
N GLY A 518 -27.60 21.08 -2.89
CA GLY A 518 -27.09 20.14 -1.88
C GLY A 518 -27.58 18.69 -2.01
N PHE A 519 -28.19 18.31 -3.13
CA PHE A 519 -28.65 16.93 -3.37
C PHE A 519 -27.46 15.99 -3.66
N LEU A 520 -26.76 15.58 -2.60
CA LEU A 520 -25.54 14.76 -2.66
C LEU A 520 -25.64 13.53 -1.77
N GLU A 521 -26.16 12.43 -2.32
CA GLU A 521 -26.08 11.10 -1.69
C GLU A 521 -24.83 10.34 -2.17
N LEU A 522 -24.08 9.77 -1.23
CA LEU A 522 -23.11 8.70 -1.51
C LEU A 522 -23.84 7.36 -1.53
N LYS A 523 -24.26 6.92 -2.71
CA LYS A 523 -24.76 5.54 -2.89
C LYS A 523 -23.58 4.56 -2.83
N PRO A 524 -23.70 3.43 -2.11
CA PRO A 524 -22.63 2.45 -2.00
C PRO A 524 -22.26 1.88 -3.37
N ALA A 525 -20.98 1.59 -3.57
CA ALA A 525 -20.48 1.09 -4.85
C ALA A 525 -21.04 -0.31 -5.17
N PRO A 526 -21.51 -0.56 -6.41
CA PRO A 526 -21.87 -1.91 -6.82
C PRO A 526 -20.61 -2.77 -6.91
N SER A 527 -20.58 -3.87 -6.15
CA SER A 527 -19.43 -4.78 -6.09
C SER A 527 -19.23 -5.52 -7.42
N MET A 528 -18.12 -5.22 -8.12
CA MET A 528 -17.78 -5.85 -9.40
C MET A 528 -17.12 -7.23 -9.24
N THR A 529 -17.74 -8.13 -8.48
CA THR A 529 -17.29 -9.52 -8.31
C THR A 529 -17.72 -10.43 -9.47
N LYS A 530 -17.25 -10.10 -10.68
CA LYS A 530 -17.26 -10.98 -11.86
C LYS A 530 -15.95 -10.88 -12.66
N SER A 531 -14.86 -11.39 -12.07
CA SER A 531 -13.63 -11.65 -12.82
C SER A 531 -13.86 -12.75 -13.86
N ALA A 532 -13.45 -12.52 -15.10
CA ALA A 532 -13.35 -13.60 -16.08
C ALA A 532 -12.23 -14.57 -15.67
N ALA A 533 -12.51 -15.87 -15.68
CA ALA A 533 -11.52 -16.89 -15.33
C ALA A 533 -10.53 -17.09 -16.49
N VAL A 534 -9.38 -16.41 -16.41
CA VAL A 534 -8.22 -16.75 -17.26
C VAL A 534 -7.66 -18.08 -16.78
N GLN A 535 -7.68 -19.09 -17.65
CA GLN A 535 -7.15 -20.41 -17.33
C GLN A 535 -5.61 -20.39 -17.38
N SER A 536 -4.99 -20.65 -16.24
CA SER A 536 -3.61 -21.13 -16.15
C SER A 536 -3.61 -22.37 -15.27
N GLY A 537 -3.64 -23.54 -15.90
CA GLY A 537 -3.67 -24.83 -15.21
C GLY A 537 -2.28 -25.40 -15.02
N ILE A 538 -2.02 -25.98 -13.83
CA ILE A 538 -1.25 -27.21 -13.59
C ILE A 538 -1.51 -27.60 -12.11
N GLY A 539 -2.07 -28.80 -11.89
CA GLY A 539 -2.43 -29.31 -10.57
C GLY A 539 -3.15 -30.66 -10.71
N PRO A 540 -2.67 -31.75 -10.10
CA PRO A 540 -3.09 -33.10 -10.48
C PRO A 540 -4.43 -33.56 -9.87
N HIS A 541 -5.07 -34.47 -10.60
CA HIS A 541 -6.36 -35.08 -10.31
C HIS A 541 -6.25 -36.21 -9.27
N VAL A 542 -7.16 -36.26 -8.30
CA VAL A 542 -7.48 -37.47 -7.51
C VAL A 542 -9.00 -37.61 -7.45
N SER A 543 -9.50 -38.77 -7.88
CA SER A 543 -10.93 -39.03 -8.09
C SER A 543 -11.61 -39.62 -6.86
N GLN A 544 -12.90 -39.34 -6.66
CA GLN A 544 -13.83 -40.33 -6.07
C GLN A 544 -15.29 -40.07 -6.45
N THR A 545 -15.87 -41.05 -7.15
CA THR A 545 -17.29 -41.44 -7.15
C THR A 545 -17.64 -42.11 -5.79
N GLU A 546 -18.86 -42.32 -5.28
CA GLU A 546 -20.27 -42.13 -5.73
C GLU A 546 -21.21 -42.25 -4.47
N SER A 547 -22.57 -42.25 -4.48
CA SER A 547 -23.61 -42.18 -5.53
C SER A 547 -24.97 -41.63 -5.02
N ALA A 548 -25.73 -41.14 -6.01
CA ALA A 548 -27.20 -41.10 -6.22
C ALA A 548 -28.28 -41.37 -5.13
N SER A 549 -29.41 -40.67 -5.34
CA SER A 549 -30.83 -41.06 -5.10
C SER A 549 -31.52 -40.73 -3.75
N GLY A 550 -32.58 -39.92 -3.85
CA GLY A 550 -33.62 -39.68 -2.83
C GLY A 550 -34.67 -38.69 -3.33
N LYS A 551 -35.98 -38.93 -3.12
CA LYS A 551 -37.11 -38.10 -3.62
C LYS A 551 -38.15 -37.84 -2.51
N HIS A 552 -39.13 -36.96 -2.83
CA HIS A 552 -40.40 -36.68 -2.12
C HIS A 552 -40.25 -35.74 -0.89
N MET A 553 -40.99 -34.61 -0.81
CA MET A 553 -42.46 -34.40 -0.56
C MET A 553 -42.84 -34.64 0.91
N ASP A 554 -43.76 -33.89 1.55
CA ASP A 554 -44.60 -32.73 1.15
C ASP A 554 -45.16 -32.03 2.42
N SER A 555 -45.60 -30.75 2.31
CA SER A 555 -46.50 -30.01 3.22
C SER A 555 -46.11 -29.85 4.71
N GLY A 556 -46.69 -28.94 5.51
CA GLY A 556 -47.66 -27.86 5.23
C GLY A 556 -48.18 -27.21 6.54
N ASN A 557 -49.03 -26.17 6.40
CA ASN A 557 -49.62 -25.30 7.45
C ASN A 557 -48.65 -24.37 8.22
N THR A 558 -48.84 -23.05 8.36
CA THR A 558 -49.98 -22.09 8.36
C THR A 558 -50.66 -21.82 9.72
N VAL A 559 -50.91 -20.51 9.97
CA VAL A 559 -51.89 -19.81 10.84
C VAL A 559 -51.29 -18.40 11.10
N LYS A 560 -51.72 -17.37 10.34
CA LYS A 560 -52.69 -16.30 10.72
C LYS A 560 -52.10 -15.21 11.64
N ASP A 561 -52.55 -13.94 11.63
CA ASP A 561 -53.79 -13.32 11.11
C ASP A 561 -53.49 -12.05 10.24
N GLN A 562 -54.26 -11.70 9.21
CA GLN A 562 -55.44 -10.78 9.19
C GLN A 562 -55.20 -9.36 9.79
N THR A 563 -55.76 -8.24 9.28
CA THR A 563 -56.45 -7.82 8.01
C THR A 563 -56.25 -6.29 7.87
N VAL A 564 -56.48 -5.57 6.77
CA VAL A 564 -57.77 -5.12 6.14
C VAL A 564 -57.35 -4.37 4.85
N ARG A 565 -57.83 -4.72 3.62
CA ARG A 565 -58.94 -4.08 2.86
C ARG A 565 -58.72 -2.57 2.58
N THR A 566 -58.96 -2.00 1.38
CA THR A 566 -60.04 -2.28 0.41
C THR A 566 -59.65 -1.91 -1.06
N LYS A 567 -60.55 -2.20 -2.02
CA LYS A 567 -60.50 -1.99 -3.48
C LYS A 567 -60.65 -0.47 -3.87
N THR A 568 -60.75 0.02 -5.13
CA THR A 568 -61.37 -0.52 -6.37
C THR A 568 -61.07 0.35 -7.62
N ALA A 569 -61.03 -0.27 -8.82
CA ALA A 569 -61.50 0.22 -10.15
C ALA A 569 -60.93 1.54 -10.75
N ASP A 570 -61.03 1.87 -12.05
CA ASP A 570 -61.49 1.17 -13.28
C ASP A 570 -60.87 1.82 -14.56
N GLY A 571 -61.04 1.19 -15.74
CA GLY A 571 -61.09 1.89 -17.05
C GLY A 571 -59.84 1.98 -17.98
N ARG A 572 -59.89 1.26 -19.12
CA ARG A 572 -59.89 1.74 -20.54
C ARG A 572 -58.99 2.94 -20.99
N THR A 573 -58.39 3.01 -22.21
CA THR A 573 -58.48 2.22 -23.47
C THR A 573 -57.25 2.45 -24.39
N GLU A 574 -56.93 1.48 -25.29
CA GLU A 574 -56.27 1.63 -26.62
C GLU A 574 -54.83 2.24 -26.75
N SER A 575 -53.99 1.95 -27.78
CA SER A 575 -54.09 1.03 -28.94
C SER A 575 -52.72 0.55 -29.52
N ILE A 576 -52.70 -0.71 -29.97
CA ILE A 576 -52.07 -1.32 -31.18
C ILE A 576 -50.68 -0.85 -31.68
N THR A 577 -49.68 -1.74 -31.63
CA THR A 577 -48.88 -2.29 -32.77
C THR A 577 -47.86 -3.32 -32.21
N ALA A 578 -47.78 -4.62 -32.55
CA ALA A 578 -48.02 -5.44 -33.75
C ALA A 578 -46.75 -5.82 -34.54
N ALA A 579 -46.12 -6.94 -34.17
CA ALA A 579 -45.22 -7.74 -35.01
C ALA A 579 -45.30 -9.22 -34.59
N LYS A 580 -45.18 -10.15 -35.54
CA LYS A 580 -45.25 -11.62 -35.31
C LYS A 580 -43.91 -12.29 -35.61
N SER A 581 -43.68 -13.45 -35.00
CA SER A 581 -42.91 -14.54 -35.62
C SER A 581 -43.56 -15.88 -35.23
N ASP A 582 -43.71 -16.77 -36.21
CA ASP A 582 -44.26 -18.14 -36.04
C ASP A 582 -43.27 -19.15 -36.65
N SER A 583 -43.50 -20.41 -36.33
CA SER A 583 -42.71 -21.61 -36.55
C SER A 583 -42.55 -22.08 -38.00
N GLY A 584 -41.60 -23.01 -38.22
CA GLY A 584 -41.72 -23.99 -39.31
C GLY A 584 -40.44 -24.55 -39.96
N HIS A 585 -40.02 -25.76 -39.54
CA HIS A 585 -39.55 -26.90 -40.38
C HIS A 585 -38.34 -26.76 -41.37
N VAL A 586 -37.69 -27.83 -41.88
CA VAL A 586 -37.29 -29.15 -41.34
C VAL A 586 -36.29 -29.90 -42.29
N LYS A 587 -35.50 -30.86 -41.75
CA LYS A 587 -34.85 -32.06 -42.40
C LYS A 587 -33.59 -31.97 -43.31
N LEU A 588 -32.57 -32.75 -42.87
CA LEU A 588 -31.71 -33.71 -43.64
C LEU A 588 -30.70 -33.13 -44.67
N LYS A 589 -29.63 -33.83 -45.11
CA LYS A 589 -29.14 -35.24 -45.02
C LYS A 589 -27.59 -35.21 -45.20
N GLY A 590 -26.71 -36.13 -44.76
CA GLY A 590 -26.77 -37.37 -43.96
C GLY A 590 -25.52 -38.27 -44.20
N SER A 591 -25.40 -39.42 -43.51
CA SER A 591 -24.43 -40.55 -43.73
C SER A 591 -22.91 -40.30 -43.50
N SER A 592 -22.08 -41.29 -43.05
CA SER A 592 -22.35 -42.62 -42.45
C SER A 592 -21.07 -43.35 -41.93
N MET A 593 -21.20 -44.06 -40.78
CA MET A 593 -20.58 -45.36 -40.39
C MET A 593 -19.05 -45.59 -40.43
N LEU A 594 -18.45 -46.06 -39.31
CA LEU A 594 -18.03 -47.46 -39.10
C LEU A 594 -17.42 -47.71 -37.68
N ASN A 595 -17.15 -48.98 -37.32
CA ASN A 595 -16.92 -49.47 -35.94
C ASN A 595 -15.50 -50.01 -35.65
N GLY A 596 -15.12 -49.97 -34.36
CA GLY A 596 -14.30 -50.98 -33.65
C GLY A 596 -12.80 -50.70 -33.43
N LEU A 597 -12.09 -51.36 -32.51
CA LEU A 597 -12.40 -52.02 -31.22
C LEU A 597 -11.06 -52.43 -30.54
N ASP A 598 -11.03 -52.53 -29.20
CA ASP A 598 -10.11 -53.27 -28.30
C ASP A 598 -8.57 -53.34 -28.45
N ALA A 599 -7.86 -52.86 -27.41
CA ALA A 599 -6.66 -53.43 -26.71
C ALA A 599 -6.07 -52.32 -25.79
N GLN A 600 -5.82 -52.45 -24.47
CA GLN A 600 -4.93 -53.35 -23.71
C GLN A 600 -3.46 -53.38 -24.20
N SER A 601 -2.41 -53.24 -23.38
CA SER A 601 -2.28 -52.77 -21.98
C SER A 601 -0.80 -52.46 -21.65
N SER A 602 -0.55 -51.72 -20.55
CA SER A 602 0.66 -51.77 -19.68
C SER A 602 2.10 -51.87 -20.26
N LEU A 603 2.94 -50.87 -19.92
CA LEU A 603 4.26 -50.92 -19.23
C LEU A 603 5.09 -52.24 -19.23
N PRO A 604 6.45 -52.21 -19.27
CA PRO A 604 7.28 -51.30 -18.45
C PRO A 604 8.67 -50.86 -19.02
N SER A 605 9.45 -50.13 -18.23
CA SER A 605 10.93 -49.97 -18.37
C SER A 605 11.68 -51.24 -17.94
N PRO A 606 12.95 -51.46 -18.38
CA PRO A 606 14.08 -51.21 -17.46
C PRO A 606 15.38 -50.74 -18.18
N ALA A 607 16.55 -50.86 -17.51
CA ALA A 607 17.87 -50.34 -17.95
C ALA A 607 18.89 -51.48 -18.27
N GLY A 608 20.04 -51.16 -18.91
CA GLY A 608 21.16 -52.12 -19.02
C GLY A 608 22.33 -51.80 -19.99
N GLN A 609 23.36 -51.14 -19.47
CA GLN A 609 24.83 -51.18 -19.77
C GLN A 609 25.45 -51.76 -21.08
N SER A 610 26.66 -51.22 -21.37
CA SER A 610 27.79 -51.80 -22.15
C SER A 610 27.81 -51.59 -23.69
N GLY A 611 28.95 -51.25 -24.33
CA GLY A 611 30.27 -50.90 -23.77
C GLY A 611 31.39 -50.67 -24.81
N THR A 612 32.60 -50.34 -24.29
CA THR A 612 33.94 -50.34 -24.92
C THR A 612 34.25 -49.52 -26.19
N LEU A 613 35.29 -48.66 -26.09
CA LEU A 613 36.56 -48.77 -26.86
C LEU A 613 37.70 -47.99 -26.15
N LYS A 614 38.95 -48.07 -26.64
CA LYS A 614 40.19 -47.77 -25.86
C LYS A 614 41.06 -46.61 -26.41
N SER A 615 41.94 -46.13 -25.51
CA SER A 615 43.23 -45.39 -25.65
C SER A 615 43.18 -43.99 -25.02
N ALA A 616 44.02 -43.58 -24.05
CA ALA A 616 45.50 -43.68 -23.88
C ALA A 616 46.25 -42.72 -24.83
N GLU A 617 47.22 -41.88 -24.40
CA GLU A 617 48.02 -41.83 -23.16
C GLU A 617 48.12 -40.40 -22.52
N THR A 618 48.86 -40.28 -21.41
CA THR A 618 49.23 -39.04 -20.67
C THR A 618 50.75 -39.09 -20.34
N PRO A 619 51.34 -38.38 -19.36
CA PRO A 619 51.25 -36.98 -18.91
C PRO A 619 52.64 -36.26 -18.92
N LYS A 620 52.73 -35.04 -18.36
CA LYS A 620 53.75 -34.56 -17.36
C LYS A 620 53.29 -33.17 -16.83
N GLN A 621 53.25 -32.90 -15.50
CA GLN A 621 54.37 -32.63 -14.55
C GLN A 621 55.17 -31.36 -14.93
N VAL A 622 55.63 -30.48 -14.03
CA VAL A 622 55.83 -30.50 -12.55
C VAL A 622 56.01 -29.03 -12.05
N ASP A 623 55.81 -28.58 -10.79
CA ASP A 623 55.29 -29.16 -9.53
C ASP A 623 54.76 -28.06 -8.54
N GLU A 624 54.51 -28.44 -7.28
CA GLU A 624 54.58 -27.74 -5.96
C GLU A 624 55.11 -26.28 -5.80
N SER A 625 54.96 -25.55 -4.67
CA SER A 625 54.02 -25.48 -3.51
C SER A 625 54.57 -24.48 -2.45
N ILE A 626 53.85 -24.31 -1.33
CA ILE A 626 54.31 -23.76 -0.02
C ILE A 626 54.27 -22.22 0.17
N SER A 627 53.81 -21.84 1.36
CA SER A 627 53.42 -20.51 1.83
C SER A 627 54.54 -19.68 2.48
N ARG A 628 54.28 -18.36 2.64
CA ARG A 628 54.43 -17.66 3.95
C ARG A 628 53.86 -16.23 3.94
N ALA A 629 53.33 -15.85 5.09
CA ALA A 629 53.27 -14.50 5.66
C ALA A 629 54.01 -14.58 7.03
N PRO A 630 54.28 -13.51 7.80
CA PRO A 630 53.85 -12.10 7.66
C PRO A 630 55.03 -11.09 7.70
N ASP A 631 54.76 -9.77 7.73
CA ASP A 631 55.02 -8.89 8.89
C ASP A 631 54.77 -7.39 8.60
N GLU A 632 54.76 -6.58 9.66
CA GLU A 632 54.37 -5.16 9.68
C GLU A 632 55.54 -4.19 9.45
N HIS A 633 55.30 -2.99 8.88
CA HIS A 633 55.42 -1.75 9.67
C HIS A 633 54.92 -0.44 8.99
N VAL A 634 54.58 0.51 9.86
CA VAL A 634 54.03 1.86 9.64
C VAL A 634 55.04 2.86 9.04
N THR A 635 54.61 3.76 8.13
CA THR A 635 54.93 5.24 8.17
C THR A 635 54.11 6.10 7.20
N ARG A 636 54.15 7.43 7.39
CA ARG A 636 53.38 8.47 6.65
C ARG A 636 54.17 9.11 5.50
N ASN A 637 53.47 9.47 4.42
CA ASN A 637 53.36 10.80 3.78
C ASN A 637 52.67 10.61 2.40
N VAL A 638 51.72 11.41 1.91
CA VAL A 638 51.45 12.86 1.99
C VAL A 638 52.50 13.69 1.24
N GLU A 639 52.29 13.84 -0.08
CA GLU A 639 52.61 14.97 -0.99
C GLU A 639 52.73 14.47 -2.44
N SER A 640 52.71 15.28 -3.50
CA SER A 640 51.94 16.51 -3.81
C SER A 640 52.08 16.84 -5.31
N ARG A 641 51.02 17.36 -5.96
CA ARG A 641 51.00 18.25 -7.16
C ARG A 641 49.55 18.42 -7.63
N THR A 642 48.86 19.53 -7.37
CA THR A 642 49.01 20.88 -7.95
C THR A 642 49.07 20.87 -9.49
N SER A 643 48.10 21.37 -10.26
CA SER A 643 47.18 22.54 -10.19
C SER A 643 47.73 23.84 -10.80
N VAL A 644 46.94 24.41 -11.72
CA VAL A 644 47.13 25.72 -12.38
C VAL A 644 45.80 26.46 -12.21
N LYS A 645 45.64 27.41 -11.29
CA LYS A 645 46.18 28.78 -11.18
C LYS A 645 45.59 29.82 -12.15
N ARG A 646 44.58 30.56 -11.67
CA ARG A 646 44.61 32.01 -11.32
C ARG A 646 43.54 32.22 -10.22
N SER A 647 43.76 32.78 -9.03
CA SER A 647 44.60 33.86 -8.47
C SER A 647 44.07 35.28 -8.77
N VAL A 648 43.36 35.91 -7.83
CA VAL A 648 43.85 36.93 -6.84
C VAL A 648 44.05 38.33 -7.45
N ALA A 649 43.74 39.50 -6.84
CA ALA A 649 42.72 40.00 -5.89
C ALA A 649 43.28 41.20 -5.06
N THR A 650 42.78 42.42 -5.30
CA THR A 650 42.97 43.69 -4.54
C THR A 650 41.99 44.76 -5.08
N GLY A 651 41.63 45.86 -4.39
CA GLY A 651 41.91 46.28 -3.01
C GLY A 651 41.58 47.77 -2.73
N SER A 652 41.37 48.13 -1.45
CA SER A 652 41.36 49.49 -0.85
C SER A 652 40.25 50.53 -1.14
N VAL A 653 39.35 50.69 -0.16
CA VAL A 653 38.84 51.94 0.48
C VAL A 653 38.64 53.25 -0.33
N LEU A 654 37.38 53.75 -0.41
CA LEU A 654 36.95 55.06 0.18
C LEU A 654 35.42 55.35 0.03
N LYS A 655 34.90 56.22 0.91
CA LYS A 655 33.57 56.90 0.90
C LYS A 655 33.82 58.41 0.63
N PRO A 656 32.83 59.31 0.34
CA PRO A 656 31.44 59.33 0.83
C PRO A 656 30.35 59.58 -0.25
N SER A 657 29.47 60.59 -0.11
CA SER A 657 28.08 60.54 -0.60
C SER A 657 27.36 61.90 -0.79
N LYS A 658 26.13 61.82 -1.34
CA LYS A 658 25.06 62.85 -1.52
C LYS A 658 25.14 63.77 -2.75
N GLN A 659 24.06 63.87 -3.54
CA GLN A 659 23.11 65.02 -3.52
C GLN A 659 21.97 64.92 -4.56
N ASP A 660 20.74 65.22 -4.12
CA ASP A 660 19.60 65.78 -4.90
C ASP A 660 19.82 67.32 -5.10
N PRO A 661 19.08 68.10 -5.95
CA PRO A 661 17.66 67.91 -6.34
C PRO A 661 17.12 68.46 -7.72
N LEU A 662 15.84 68.12 -8.00
CA LEU A 662 14.74 68.92 -8.65
C LEU A 662 14.92 69.77 -9.93
N LYS A 663 14.08 69.52 -10.97
CA LYS A 663 13.02 70.45 -11.50
C LYS A 663 12.15 69.93 -12.68
N GLU A 664 10.84 70.27 -12.64
CA GLU A 664 9.90 70.81 -13.68
C GLU A 664 10.12 70.52 -15.21
N ASP A 665 9.11 70.32 -16.09
CA ASP A 665 7.61 70.24 -16.06
C ASP A 665 7.09 69.52 -17.38
N GLY A 666 5.83 69.48 -17.89
CA GLY A 666 4.57 70.17 -17.54
C GLY A 666 3.29 69.99 -18.42
N ARG A 667 3.23 69.14 -19.47
CA ARG A 667 2.03 68.93 -20.33
C ARG A 667 1.77 67.44 -20.64
N SER A 668 0.58 66.83 -20.52
CA SER A 668 -0.85 67.23 -20.49
C SER A 668 -1.48 67.61 -21.85
N GLY A 669 -2.57 66.97 -22.33
CA GLY A 669 -3.25 65.75 -21.83
C GLY A 669 -4.72 65.58 -22.32
N LYS A 670 -5.34 64.44 -21.95
CA LYS A 670 -6.80 64.12 -22.04
C LYS A 670 -7.36 63.95 -23.49
N THR A 671 -8.52 63.30 -23.74
CA THR A 671 -9.77 63.21 -22.94
C THR A 671 -10.49 61.85 -23.05
N VAL A 672 -11.37 61.55 -22.08
CA VAL A 672 -12.30 60.40 -22.07
C VAL A 672 -13.72 60.89 -22.36
N THR A 673 -14.52 60.13 -23.10
CA THR A 673 -15.97 60.36 -23.25
C THR A 673 -16.77 59.08 -22.98
N ARG A 674 -17.83 59.21 -22.19
CA ARG A 674 -18.85 58.18 -21.95
C ARG A 674 -20.19 58.81 -21.58
N THR A 675 -21.14 58.74 -22.50
CA THR A 675 -22.58 58.96 -22.34
C THR A 675 -23.24 58.30 -23.57
N SER A 676 -24.44 57.70 -23.48
CA SER A 676 -25.37 57.59 -22.34
C SER A 676 -25.75 56.13 -22.07
#